data_AF-A0A812YP30-F1
#
_entry.id   AF-A0A812YP30-F1
#
_cell.length_a   1.000
_cell.length_b   1.000
_cell.length_c   1.000
_cell.angle_alpha   90.00
_cell.angle_beta   90.00
_cell.angle_gamma   90.00
#
_symmetry.space_group_name_H-M   'P 1'
#
loop_
_entity.id
_entity.type
_entity.pdbx_description
1 polymer ?
#
loop_
_entity_poly.entity_id
_entity_poly.type
_entity_poly.pdbx_seq_one_letter_code
_entity_poly.pdbx_strand_id
1 'polypeptide(L)'
;MHAALAELKCKDSLPEDKAVSPTMPPSKKAIPAKKDIDAPGLGDLPPSSFDPNIEHFKMIEASINEIKAHPLFGPHIDQMDPLPLVPADKDDLAGFLAPLDREQMKLSRESGSEYFCGVNLLWGNPLESITPGVPIMAKAVADLVQRLLKRGPKILEDRLEFVFPGPADMRWRRCSPEEQQHAVIMAVHEAILTGAPDSQLLEWKRVLLSCPANFVHLATEQEVYFYTTNKRFKAEADHRAITHKTTQMIFDVWNFKVRKEVYTGALSADDVATLYGKNLIQVNRRSGGGNSQDDKDRTKPGTIKACIHVYEKMLTHEALRQIVLAAEQDFLDSSPFAGVYKLQEMCRLCKDNVSKLEWLLGAAYHRFRAGTLHDFSLRNLATAGTKQHALVLLKQREMKIWLLGPFLDARNILSECKSKLREVFASRDSFMKLLRPVEEEEQENIDVSWQATWPKSALLTLELLEISSFSVDTNEESTVRLGIKHGKSGQELLEEYSPFKEKIQEIDACLKEELKAINDASKSQGGDSEPDQPPNIPNPSGAGPSRTSDMDEAMAEGMDLESKRLAHAKRIMSSYLVLESEEDKKTSGALASALKKHKLVQVDTASMSGNLIIALDVNAWGEAITAPHIRRPPIQQAILKKIFEAIGLARRGVSAWTTMAPGEIVICLNGGRTNNSFLSKLIGVGPGVGRSKSRGSNIMWREITATFTPESVQTRRVRTSRKALASLKCSQKMFWWFDAGTDIPVKAHKHCQGQAVH
;
A
#
# COMPACT_ATOMS: atom_id res chain seq x y z
N MET A 1 -24.25 67.37 -72.96
CA MET A 1 -25.14 67.19 -71.79
C MET A 1 -24.26 67.29 -70.55
N HIS A 2 -23.70 68.47 -70.21
CA HIS A 2 -24.37 69.54 -69.43
C HIS A 2 -25.17 68.94 -68.26
N ALA A 3 -24.69 68.90 -67.01
CA ALA A 3 -24.22 69.97 -66.10
C ALA A 3 -25.35 70.86 -65.54
N ALA A 4 -25.19 71.21 -64.26
CA ALA A 4 -25.94 72.14 -63.40
C ALA A 4 -27.12 71.49 -62.61
N LEU A 5 -27.30 71.77 -61.32
CA LEU A 5 -27.21 73.06 -60.60
C LEU A 5 -26.69 72.83 -59.14
N ALA A 6 -25.61 73.48 -58.70
CA ALA A 6 -25.49 74.88 -58.23
C ALA A 6 -26.25 75.12 -56.90
N GLU A 7 -25.56 75.11 -55.75
CA GLU A 7 -24.93 76.26 -55.06
C GLU A 7 -25.89 77.40 -54.72
N LEU A 8 -26.04 77.68 -53.41
CA LEU A 8 -26.04 79.06 -52.90
C LEU A 8 -25.68 79.12 -51.40
N LYS A 9 -24.65 79.92 -51.13
CA LYS A 9 -24.03 80.27 -49.84
C LYS A 9 -24.81 81.34 -49.07
N CYS A 10 -24.72 81.29 -47.75
CA CYS A 10 -24.53 82.40 -46.78
C CYS A 10 -24.66 81.80 -45.37
N LYS A 11 -23.99 82.19 -44.28
CA LYS A 11 -22.96 83.20 -43.95
C LYS A 11 -22.52 82.88 -42.49
N ASP A 12 -21.38 83.43 -42.09
CA ASP A 12 -20.74 83.41 -40.75
C ASP A 12 -21.74 83.49 -39.56
N SER A 13 -21.56 82.89 -38.37
CA SER A 13 -20.37 82.95 -37.49
C SER A 13 -20.60 82.19 -36.14
N LEU A 14 -19.48 81.76 -35.51
CA LEU A 14 -19.22 81.50 -34.05
C LEU A 14 -19.60 80.11 -33.43
N PRO A 15 -18.94 79.66 -32.32
CA PRO A 15 -17.70 78.86 -32.33
C PRO A 15 -17.77 77.55 -31.50
N GLU A 16 -16.73 76.73 -31.65
CA GLU A 16 -16.20 75.69 -30.73
C GLU A 16 -17.14 75.04 -29.68
N ASP A 17 -17.47 73.75 -29.87
CA ASP A 17 -17.04 72.72 -28.90
C ASP A 17 -17.15 71.27 -29.44
N LYS A 18 -16.38 70.41 -28.78
CA LYS A 18 -15.91 69.05 -29.13
C LYS A 18 -16.96 68.01 -29.52
N ALA A 19 -16.68 67.29 -30.62
CA ALA A 19 -17.25 65.98 -30.91
C ALA A 19 -16.29 64.85 -30.50
N VAL A 20 -16.76 63.98 -29.61
CA VAL A 20 -16.09 62.74 -29.18
C VAL A 20 -16.20 61.71 -30.30
N SER A 21 -15.06 61.31 -30.88
CA SER A 21 -14.96 60.16 -31.77
C SER A 21 -14.99 58.84 -30.98
N PRO A 22 -15.63 57.79 -31.50
CA PRO A 22 -15.56 56.45 -30.94
C PRO A 22 -14.18 55.85 -31.22
N THR A 23 -13.43 55.58 -30.15
CA THR A 23 -12.10 54.99 -30.17
C THR A 23 -12.14 53.56 -30.70
N MET A 24 -11.39 53.30 -31.77
CA MET A 24 -10.97 51.96 -32.17
C MET A 24 -10.05 51.35 -31.10
N PRO A 25 -10.12 50.03 -30.84
CA PRO A 25 -9.17 49.38 -29.95
C PRO A 25 -7.75 49.42 -30.54
N PRO A 26 -6.72 49.65 -29.70
CA PRO A 26 -5.37 49.89 -30.16
C PRO A 26 -4.75 48.61 -30.75
N SER A 27 -4.00 48.77 -31.85
CA SER A 27 -3.07 47.75 -32.33
C SER A 27 -2.20 47.29 -31.17
N LYS A 28 -2.14 45.99 -30.90
CA LYS A 28 -1.28 45.39 -29.87
C LYS A 28 0.17 45.82 -30.13
N LYS A 29 0.66 46.77 -29.33
CA LYS A 29 2.09 47.09 -29.24
C LYS A 29 2.82 45.79 -28.89
N ALA A 30 3.87 45.49 -29.64
CA ALA A 30 4.81 44.42 -29.30
C ALA A 30 5.29 44.63 -27.86
N ILE A 31 5.06 43.63 -27.01
CA ILE A 31 5.63 43.56 -25.67
C ILE A 31 7.16 43.48 -25.85
N PRO A 32 7.97 44.30 -25.17
CA PRO A 32 9.41 44.19 -25.27
C PRO A 32 9.83 42.79 -24.81
N ALA A 33 10.56 42.07 -25.67
CA ALA A 33 11.13 40.78 -25.32
C ALA A 33 11.94 40.93 -24.03
N LYS A 34 11.50 40.30 -22.93
CA LYS A 34 12.32 40.20 -21.72
C LYS A 34 13.65 39.57 -22.15
N LYS A 35 14.74 40.30 -21.94
CA LYS A 35 16.10 39.89 -22.32
C LYS A 35 16.37 38.53 -21.68
N ASP A 36 16.81 37.56 -22.48
CA ASP A 36 17.28 36.26 -22.01
C ASP A 36 18.53 36.55 -21.16
N ILE A 37 18.39 36.47 -19.85
CA ILE A 37 19.54 36.53 -18.94
C ILE A 37 19.95 35.07 -18.78
N ASP A 38 21.17 34.76 -19.22
CA ASP A 38 21.86 33.52 -18.87
C ASP A 38 21.95 33.49 -17.34
N ALA A 39 21.02 32.74 -16.74
CA ALA A 39 20.83 32.73 -15.31
C ALA A 39 21.93 31.86 -14.71
N PRO A 40 22.83 32.39 -13.86
CA PRO A 40 23.95 31.63 -13.31
C PRO A 40 23.54 30.60 -12.23
N GLY A 41 22.23 30.33 -12.07
CA GLY A 41 21.70 29.58 -10.91
C GLY A 41 20.57 28.61 -11.26
N LEU A 42 20.67 27.88 -12.38
CA LEU A 42 19.78 26.73 -12.61
C LEU A 42 20.15 25.51 -11.74
N GLY A 43 21.30 25.53 -11.05
CA GLY A 43 21.84 24.42 -10.27
C GLY A 43 21.20 24.21 -8.88
N ASP A 44 20.63 25.23 -8.24
CA ASP A 44 20.08 25.09 -6.88
C ASP A 44 18.55 25.12 -6.86
N LEU A 45 17.95 24.32 -5.97
CA LEU A 45 16.53 24.47 -5.63
C LEU A 45 16.32 25.71 -4.77
N PRO A 46 15.30 26.53 -5.04
CA PRO A 46 14.86 27.54 -4.09
C PRO A 46 14.58 26.89 -2.72
N PRO A 47 15.01 27.48 -1.58
CA PRO A 47 14.88 26.86 -0.25
C PRO A 47 13.46 26.45 0.17
N SER A 48 12.44 27.05 -0.44
CA SER A 48 11.03 26.74 -0.22
C SER A 48 10.50 25.57 -1.08
N SER A 49 11.33 24.99 -1.94
CA SER A 49 10.93 23.93 -2.87
C SER A 49 11.00 22.56 -2.21
N PHE A 50 10.02 21.72 -2.52
CA PHE A 50 10.02 20.32 -2.12
C PHE A 50 11.11 19.56 -2.90
N ASP A 51 11.97 18.84 -2.18
CA ASP A 51 12.94 17.91 -2.78
C ASP A 51 12.46 16.46 -2.61
N PRO A 52 12.02 15.78 -3.68
CA PRO A 52 11.62 14.38 -3.65
C PRO A 52 12.78 13.40 -3.43
N ASN A 53 14.04 13.83 -3.56
CA ASN A 53 15.18 12.93 -3.66
C ASN A 53 15.90 12.66 -2.33
N ILE A 54 15.47 13.29 -1.23
CA ILE A 54 16.13 13.21 0.08
C ILE A 54 16.36 11.76 0.52
N GLU A 55 15.32 10.93 0.49
CA GLU A 55 15.43 9.53 0.92
C GLU A 55 16.26 8.68 -0.05
N HIS A 56 16.19 8.97 -1.35
CA HIS A 56 17.03 8.30 -2.34
C HIS A 56 18.52 8.63 -2.12
N PHE A 57 18.85 9.89 -1.88
CA PHE A 57 20.23 10.29 -1.59
C PHE A 57 20.78 9.71 -0.29
N LYS A 58 19.96 9.59 0.76
CA LYS A 58 20.36 8.85 1.97
C LYS A 58 20.71 7.40 1.68
N MET A 59 19.95 6.74 0.81
CA MET A 59 20.23 5.36 0.39
C MET A 59 21.55 5.26 -0.40
N ILE A 60 21.82 6.21 -1.28
CA ILE A 60 23.08 6.28 -2.03
C ILE A 60 24.26 6.57 -1.09
N GLU A 61 24.13 7.51 -0.16
CA GLU A 61 25.15 7.82 0.83
C GLU A 61 25.47 6.59 1.70
N ALA A 62 24.45 5.89 2.19
CA ALA A 62 24.62 4.64 2.93
C ALA A 62 25.36 3.58 2.08
N SER A 63 24.99 3.43 0.81
CA SER A 63 25.65 2.48 -0.10
C SER A 63 27.12 2.82 -0.32
N ILE A 64 27.47 4.11 -0.47
CA ILE A 64 28.85 4.58 -0.61
C ILE A 64 29.65 4.29 0.67
N ASN A 65 29.05 4.53 1.84
CA ASN A 65 29.70 4.27 3.12
C ASN A 65 30.01 2.77 3.30
N GLU A 66 29.10 1.89 2.89
CA GLU A 66 29.31 0.44 2.95
C GLU A 66 30.45 0.00 2.01
N ILE A 67 30.49 0.55 0.78
CA ILE A 67 31.60 0.30 -0.16
C ILE A 67 32.93 0.78 0.44
N LYS A 68 32.97 1.98 1.02
CA LYS A 68 34.19 2.54 1.67
C LYS A 68 34.65 1.70 2.87
N ALA A 69 33.72 1.12 3.62
CA ALA A 69 34.03 0.29 4.77
C ALA A 69 34.58 -1.09 4.37
N HIS A 70 34.30 -1.57 3.16
CA HIS A 70 34.72 -2.89 2.72
C HIS A 70 36.23 -2.96 2.43
N PRO A 71 36.98 -3.97 2.96
CA PRO A 71 38.44 -4.03 2.88
C PRO A 71 39.03 -3.97 1.46
N LEU A 72 38.35 -4.60 0.48
CA LEU A 72 38.83 -4.61 -0.91
C LEU A 72 38.76 -3.25 -1.60
N PHE A 73 37.83 -2.38 -1.20
CA PHE A 73 37.65 -1.05 -1.82
C PHE A 73 38.42 0.01 -1.05
N GLY A 74 38.28 0.01 0.28
CA GLY A 74 38.97 0.92 1.19
C GLY A 74 38.31 2.30 1.33
N PRO A 75 38.67 3.07 2.38
CA PRO A 75 37.97 4.31 2.74
C PRO A 75 38.17 5.46 1.75
N HIS A 76 39.19 5.36 0.90
CA HIS A 76 39.59 6.37 -0.07
C HIS A 76 39.27 5.98 -1.52
N ILE A 77 38.36 5.01 -1.74
CA ILE A 77 37.98 4.55 -3.09
C ILE A 77 37.52 5.69 -4.00
N ASP A 78 36.95 6.77 -3.45
CA ASP A 78 36.53 7.98 -4.16
C ASP A 78 37.69 8.92 -4.54
N GLN A 79 38.87 8.72 -3.95
CA GLN A 79 40.09 9.51 -4.21
C GLN A 79 41.10 8.74 -5.06
N MET A 80 40.88 7.45 -5.29
CA MET A 80 41.75 6.62 -6.11
C MET A 80 41.76 7.08 -7.58
N ASP A 81 42.93 7.00 -8.19
CA ASP A 81 43.11 7.26 -9.62
C ASP A 81 42.50 6.13 -10.47
N PRO A 82 42.14 6.43 -11.74
CA PRO A 82 41.58 5.43 -12.63
C PRO A 82 42.63 4.38 -12.97
N LEU A 83 42.20 3.13 -13.16
CA LEU A 83 43.12 2.02 -13.40
C LEU A 83 43.83 2.15 -14.76
N PRO A 84 45.15 1.89 -14.82
CA PRO A 84 45.89 1.85 -16.09
C PRO A 84 45.50 0.63 -16.94
N LEU A 85 45.67 0.70 -18.26
CA LEU A 85 45.38 -0.44 -19.15
C LEU A 85 46.24 -1.67 -18.87
N VAL A 86 47.45 -1.45 -18.36
CA VAL A 86 48.39 -2.50 -17.99
C VAL A 86 48.69 -2.34 -16.49
N PRO A 87 48.60 -3.42 -15.70
CA PRO A 87 48.94 -3.38 -14.29
C PRO A 87 50.39 -2.91 -14.09
N ALA A 88 50.65 -2.13 -13.04
CA ALA A 88 52.02 -1.77 -12.67
C ALA A 88 52.75 -2.99 -12.08
N ASP A 89 52.03 -3.79 -11.28
CA ASP A 89 52.49 -5.05 -10.69
C ASP A 89 51.54 -6.22 -10.98
N LYS A 90 51.98 -7.46 -10.69
CA LYS A 90 51.18 -8.68 -10.95
C LYS A 90 49.89 -8.78 -10.13
N ASP A 91 49.80 -8.04 -9.03
CA ASP A 91 48.65 -8.07 -8.11
C ASP A 91 47.68 -6.89 -8.32
N ASP A 92 47.99 -5.99 -9.26
CA ASP A 92 47.15 -4.83 -9.60
C ASP A 92 46.08 -5.17 -10.65
N LEU A 93 44.94 -4.48 -10.56
CA LEU A 93 43.87 -4.59 -11.56
C LEU A 93 44.16 -3.71 -12.78
N ALA A 94 44.05 -4.29 -13.98
CA ALA A 94 44.04 -3.54 -15.23
C ALA A 94 42.69 -2.83 -15.42
N GLY A 95 42.67 -1.63 -15.99
CA GLY A 95 41.46 -0.93 -16.43
C GLY A 95 40.81 -1.55 -17.67
N PHE A 96 39.62 -1.09 -18.02
CA PHE A 96 38.99 -1.37 -19.31
C PHE A 96 39.37 -0.36 -20.39
N LEU A 97 39.68 0.87 -19.98
CA LEU A 97 39.98 2.00 -20.85
C LEU A 97 41.26 2.70 -20.39
N ALA A 98 41.88 3.47 -21.30
CA ALA A 98 42.99 4.35 -20.93
C ALA A 98 42.53 5.33 -19.84
N PRO A 99 43.26 5.45 -18.72
CA PRO A 99 42.91 6.38 -17.66
C PRO A 99 42.97 7.83 -18.17
N LEU A 100 42.29 8.73 -17.47
CA LEU A 100 42.33 10.16 -17.75
C LEU A 100 43.78 10.68 -17.84
N ASP A 101 44.15 11.18 -19.02
CA ASP A 101 45.36 11.96 -19.25
C ASP A 101 45.02 13.45 -19.22
N ARG A 102 45.58 14.18 -18.26
CA ARG A 102 45.29 15.62 -18.06
C ARG A 102 45.83 16.50 -19.19
N GLU A 103 46.95 16.14 -19.81
CA GLU A 103 47.50 16.89 -20.93
C GLU A 103 46.65 16.66 -22.18
N GLN A 104 46.25 15.40 -22.43
CA GLN A 104 45.34 15.10 -23.53
C GLN A 104 43.97 15.75 -23.34
N MET A 105 43.42 15.73 -22.12
CA MET A 105 42.19 16.44 -21.78
C MET A 105 42.31 17.94 -22.05
N LYS A 106 43.44 18.56 -21.69
CA LYS A 106 43.70 19.99 -21.94
C LYS A 106 43.76 20.29 -23.44
N LEU A 107 44.41 19.44 -24.24
CA LEU A 107 44.45 19.56 -25.70
C LEU A 107 43.05 19.41 -26.33
N SER A 108 42.26 18.43 -25.89
CA SER A 108 40.86 18.27 -26.32
C SER A 108 40.00 19.46 -25.92
N ARG A 109 40.26 20.03 -24.74
CA ARG A 109 39.59 21.26 -24.30
C ARG A 109 39.92 22.44 -25.21
N GLU A 110 41.20 22.69 -25.48
CA GLU A 110 41.65 23.82 -26.31
C GLU A 110 41.20 23.69 -27.77
N SER A 111 41.10 22.46 -28.29
CA SER A 111 40.61 22.18 -29.64
C SER A 111 39.09 22.15 -29.77
N GLY A 112 38.33 22.25 -28.67
CA GLY A 112 36.88 22.15 -28.67
C GLY A 112 36.34 20.73 -28.90
N SER A 113 37.19 19.70 -28.85
CA SER A 113 36.78 18.30 -29.02
C SER A 113 36.29 17.68 -27.71
N GLU A 114 35.45 16.66 -27.82
CA GLU A 114 35.17 15.78 -26.67
C GLU A 114 36.41 14.95 -26.32
N TYR A 115 36.49 14.47 -25.07
CA TYR A 115 37.57 13.60 -24.61
C TYR A 115 37.03 12.36 -23.89
N PHE A 116 37.33 11.17 -24.42
CA PHE A 116 36.84 9.89 -23.90
C PHE A 116 37.96 9.14 -23.19
N CYS A 117 37.72 8.70 -21.95
CA CYS A 117 38.70 7.98 -21.13
C CYS A 117 38.01 7.12 -20.05
N GLY A 118 38.82 6.36 -19.29
CA GLY A 118 38.42 5.73 -18.04
C GLY A 118 38.60 6.68 -16.85
N VAL A 119 37.59 6.76 -15.99
CA VAL A 119 37.62 7.56 -14.76
C VAL A 119 37.18 6.75 -13.55
N ASN A 120 37.38 7.31 -12.37
CA ASN A 120 36.71 6.84 -11.16
C ASN A 120 35.25 7.34 -11.15
N LEU A 121 34.30 6.41 -11.08
CA LEU A 121 32.87 6.67 -11.07
C LEU A 121 32.44 7.59 -9.92
N LEU A 122 33.16 7.59 -8.79
CA LEU A 122 32.84 8.39 -7.61
C LEU A 122 33.40 9.82 -7.65
N TRP A 123 34.18 10.17 -8.68
CA TRP A 123 34.69 11.54 -8.83
C TRP A 123 33.60 12.57 -9.06
N GLY A 124 32.55 12.22 -9.82
CA GLY A 124 31.33 13.02 -9.88
C GLY A 124 30.51 12.80 -8.63
N ASN A 125 30.22 13.86 -7.87
CA ASN A 125 29.47 13.75 -6.62
C ASN A 125 28.11 13.03 -6.84
N PRO A 126 27.92 11.80 -6.31
CA PRO A 126 26.67 11.06 -6.52
C PRO A 126 25.47 11.67 -5.80
N LEU A 127 25.72 12.58 -4.84
CA LEU A 127 24.69 13.26 -4.04
C LEU A 127 24.29 14.62 -4.63
N GLU A 128 24.89 15.01 -5.76
CA GLU A 128 24.54 16.23 -6.47
C GLU A 128 23.70 15.90 -7.71
N SER A 129 22.60 16.65 -7.91
CA SER A 129 21.78 16.54 -9.11
C SER A 129 21.84 17.80 -9.96
N ILE A 130 21.94 17.63 -11.27
CA ILE A 130 21.88 18.72 -12.25
C ILE A 130 20.45 19.23 -12.47
N THR A 131 19.46 18.37 -12.18
CA THR A 131 18.04 18.71 -12.23
C THR A 131 17.43 18.55 -10.84
N PRO A 132 17.85 19.34 -9.83
CA PRO A 132 17.38 19.10 -8.47
C PRO A 132 15.88 19.39 -8.39
N GLY A 133 15.19 18.65 -7.53
CA GLY A 133 13.74 18.73 -7.36
C GLY A 133 12.96 17.93 -8.41
N VAL A 134 13.63 17.35 -9.39
CA VAL A 134 13.05 16.33 -10.27
C VAL A 134 13.20 14.98 -9.59
N PRO A 135 12.11 14.22 -9.35
CA PRO A 135 12.16 12.96 -8.62
C PRO A 135 13.00 11.91 -9.35
N ILE A 136 13.86 11.20 -8.62
CA ILE A 136 14.58 10.02 -9.10
C ILE A 136 13.69 8.79 -8.87
N MET A 137 13.43 8.03 -9.92
CA MET A 137 12.55 6.85 -9.84
C MET A 137 13.34 5.65 -9.32
N ALA A 138 13.31 5.41 -8.00
CA ALA A 138 14.15 4.37 -7.40
C ALA A 138 13.86 2.95 -7.96
N LYS A 139 12.64 2.67 -8.45
CA LYS A 139 12.31 1.41 -9.14
C LYS A 139 13.04 1.29 -10.46
N ALA A 140 13.16 2.38 -11.23
CA ALA A 140 13.93 2.37 -12.48
C ALA A 140 15.43 2.17 -12.20
N VAL A 141 15.94 2.72 -11.10
CA VAL A 141 17.30 2.44 -10.60
C VAL A 141 17.44 0.98 -10.20
N ALA A 142 16.49 0.43 -9.44
CA ALA A 142 16.49 -0.98 -9.05
C ALA A 142 16.45 -1.92 -10.28
N ASP A 143 15.66 -1.61 -11.30
CA ASP A 143 15.63 -2.35 -12.57
C ASP A 143 16.98 -2.29 -13.32
N LEU A 144 17.72 -1.18 -13.20
CA LEU A 144 19.10 -1.08 -13.70
C LEU A 144 20.07 -1.93 -12.86
N VAL A 145 19.97 -1.88 -11.53
CA VAL A 145 20.76 -2.69 -10.60
C VAL A 145 20.60 -4.18 -10.92
N GLN A 146 19.37 -4.67 -11.05
CA GLN A 146 19.08 -6.07 -11.36
C GLN A 146 19.69 -6.50 -12.70
N ARG A 147 19.64 -5.63 -13.72
CA ARG A 147 20.29 -5.89 -15.02
C ARG A 147 21.82 -5.96 -14.89
N LEU A 148 22.42 -5.05 -14.13
CA LEU A 148 23.86 -5.03 -13.87
C LEU A 148 24.31 -6.28 -13.11
N LEU A 149 23.61 -6.65 -12.05
CA LEU A 149 23.89 -7.87 -11.27
C LEU A 149 23.77 -9.13 -12.11
N LYS A 150 22.72 -9.25 -12.94
CA LYS A 150 22.52 -10.38 -13.85
C LYS A 150 23.66 -10.51 -14.89
N ARG A 151 24.17 -9.38 -15.39
CA ARG A 151 25.28 -9.35 -16.34
C ARG A 151 26.63 -9.64 -15.68
N GLY A 152 26.75 -9.30 -14.39
CA GLY A 152 28.00 -9.28 -13.64
C GLY A 152 28.86 -8.05 -13.96
N PRO A 153 29.97 -7.86 -13.23
CA PRO A 153 30.87 -6.73 -13.42
C PRO A 153 31.50 -6.77 -14.81
N LYS A 154 31.14 -5.80 -15.66
CA LYS A 154 31.69 -5.60 -17.01
C LYS A 154 31.76 -4.10 -17.28
N ILE A 155 32.54 -3.71 -18.29
CA ILE A 155 32.52 -2.34 -18.80
C ILE A 155 31.08 -1.89 -19.05
N LEU A 156 30.75 -0.68 -18.57
CA LEU A 156 29.46 -0.06 -18.78
C LEU A 156 29.31 0.28 -20.27
N GLU A 157 28.15 -0.04 -20.84
CA GLU A 157 27.84 0.35 -22.22
C GLU A 157 27.55 1.85 -22.32
N ASP A 158 26.91 2.38 -21.28
CA ASP A 158 26.69 3.80 -21.12
C ASP A 158 27.89 4.47 -20.48
N ARG A 159 28.25 5.65 -21.01
CA ARG A 159 29.33 6.48 -20.48
C ARG A 159 28.77 7.57 -19.56
N LEU A 160 29.51 7.88 -18.51
CA LEU A 160 29.28 9.11 -17.73
C LEU A 160 29.77 10.31 -18.52
N GLU A 161 29.07 11.44 -18.40
CA GLU A 161 29.47 12.65 -19.10
C GLU A 161 29.78 13.74 -18.08
N PHE A 162 30.88 14.45 -18.30
CA PHE A 162 31.40 15.48 -17.43
C PHE A 162 31.61 16.78 -18.19
N VAL A 163 31.37 17.90 -17.54
CA VAL A 163 31.78 19.22 -18.06
C VAL A 163 33.30 19.32 -17.94
N PHE A 164 33.97 19.88 -18.94
CA PHE A 164 35.40 20.22 -18.80
C PHE A 164 35.60 21.13 -17.57
N PRO A 165 36.45 20.75 -16.61
CA PRO A 165 36.65 21.56 -15.40
C PRO A 165 37.22 22.94 -15.76
N GLY A 166 36.75 23.98 -15.08
CA GLY A 166 37.26 25.34 -15.25
C GLY A 166 38.72 25.46 -14.80
N PRO A 167 39.48 26.49 -15.24
CA PRO A 167 40.85 26.69 -14.74
C PRO A 167 40.89 27.02 -13.24
N ALA A 168 39.77 27.51 -12.70
CA ALA A 168 39.60 27.91 -11.30
C ALA A 168 38.85 26.87 -10.44
N ASP A 169 38.17 25.91 -11.05
CA ASP A 169 37.39 24.88 -10.35
C ASP A 169 37.72 23.50 -10.93
N MET A 170 38.47 22.72 -10.15
CA MET A 170 38.89 21.35 -10.48
C MET A 170 37.84 20.31 -10.07
N ARG A 171 36.63 20.71 -9.68
CA ARG A 171 35.55 19.78 -9.33
C ARG A 171 35.01 19.09 -10.57
N TRP A 172 34.93 17.76 -10.52
CA TRP A 172 34.35 16.93 -11.57
C TRP A 172 32.83 17.09 -11.57
N ARG A 173 32.31 17.81 -12.57
CA ARG A 173 30.87 18.05 -12.66
C ARG A 173 30.22 17.14 -13.69
N ARG A 174 29.40 16.20 -13.22
CA ARG A 174 28.61 15.29 -14.06
C ARG A 174 27.52 16.08 -14.81
N CYS A 175 27.25 15.72 -16.07
CA CYS A 175 26.13 16.22 -16.88
C CYS A 175 25.35 15.10 -17.60
N SER A 176 25.68 13.83 -17.35
CA SER A 176 24.81 12.68 -17.69
C SER A 176 23.74 12.47 -16.62
N PRO A 177 22.66 11.69 -16.85
CA PRO A 177 21.67 11.32 -15.84
C PRO A 177 22.24 10.57 -14.61
N GLU A 178 21.60 10.74 -13.45
CA GLU A 178 21.98 10.20 -12.13
C GLU A 178 21.86 8.68 -12.06
N GLU A 179 20.80 8.13 -12.65
CA GLU A 179 20.31 6.78 -12.41
C GLU A 179 21.35 5.70 -12.76
N GLN A 180 22.18 5.95 -13.78
CA GLN A 180 23.26 5.04 -14.18
C GLN A 180 24.34 4.94 -13.10
N GLN A 181 24.80 6.09 -12.60
CA GLN A 181 25.81 6.14 -11.55
C GLN A 181 25.28 5.49 -10.26
N HIS A 182 24.06 5.85 -9.88
CA HIS A 182 23.37 5.29 -8.71
C HIS A 182 23.18 3.79 -8.81
N ALA A 183 22.79 3.27 -9.98
CA ALA A 183 22.61 1.84 -10.19
C ALA A 183 23.92 1.05 -10.04
N VAL A 184 25.06 1.59 -10.49
CA VAL A 184 26.35 0.92 -10.29
C VAL A 184 26.72 0.89 -8.81
N ILE A 185 26.59 2.03 -8.11
CA ILE A 185 26.85 2.12 -6.66
C ILE A 185 26.01 1.09 -5.90
N MET A 186 24.70 1.03 -6.17
CA MET A 186 23.79 0.10 -5.53
C MET A 186 24.07 -1.36 -5.91
N ALA A 187 24.50 -1.64 -7.15
CA ALA A 187 24.89 -2.99 -7.56
C ALA A 187 26.16 -3.48 -6.84
N VAL A 188 27.15 -2.62 -6.64
CA VAL A 188 28.34 -2.97 -5.84
C VAL A 188 27.96 -3.21 -4.38
N HIS A 189 27.13 -2.34 -3.81
CA HIS A 189 26.62 -2.48 -2.46
C HIS A 189 25.86 -3.81 -2.26
N GLU A 190 24.94 -4.15 -3.17
CA GLU A 190 24.21 -5.42 -3.14
C GLU A 190 25.15 -6.64 -3.27
N ALA A 191 26.17 -6.56 -4.14
CA ALA A 191 27.17 -7.62 -4.26
C ALA A 191 27.97 -7.84 -2.97
N ILE A 192 28.26 -6.77 -2.22
CA ILE A 192 28.89 -6.84 -0.90
C ILE A 192 27.94 -7.51 0.11
N LEU A 193 26.69 -7.04 0.21
CA LEU A 193 25.71 -7.57 1.16
C LEU A 193 25.38 -9.05 0.92
N THR A 194 25.37 -9.48 -0.33
CA THR A 194 25.12 -10.88 -0.72
C THR A 194 26.35 -11.79 -0.58
N GLY A 195 27.49 -11.25 -0.14
CA GLY A 195 28.71 -12.01 0.08
C GLY A 195 29.36 -12.53 -1.21
N ALA A 196 29.34 -11.73 -2.28
CA ALA A 196 30.02 -12.07 -3.52
C ALA A 196 31.51 -12.36 -3.27
N PRO A 197 32.12 -13.33 -3.99
CA PRO A 197 33.52 -13.68 -3.79
C PRO A 197 34.46 -12.51 -4.12
N ASP A 198 35.60 -12.45 -3.45
CA ASP A 198 36.61 -11.38 -3.62
C ASP A 198 36.99 -11.15 -5.09
N SER A 199 37.09 -12.22 -5.88
CA SER A 199 37.37 -12.12 -7.32
C SER A 199 36.31 -11.31 -8.08
N GLN A 200 35.03 -11.45 -7.71
CA GLN A 200 33.94 -10.69 -8.30
C GLN A 200 33.91 -9.25 -7.77
N LEU A 201 34.20 -9.03 -6.49
CA LEU A 201 34.27 -7.69 -5.89
C LEU A 201 35.44 -6.88 -6.46
N LEU A 202 36.57 -7.51 -6.77
CA LEU A 202 37.69 -6.89 -7.47
C LEU A 202 37.30 -6.45 -8.90
N GLU A 203 36.50 -7.25 -9.62
CA GLU A 203 35.97 -6.83 -10.91
C GLU A 203 34.96 -5.67 -10.76
N TRP A 204 34.16 -5.62 -9.69
CA TRP A 204 33.34 -4.44 -9.39
C TRP A 204 34.17 -3.21 -9.07
N LYS A 205 35.27 -3.37 -8.31
CA LYS A 205 36.25 -2.30 -8.07
C LYS A 205 36.84 -1.80 -9.39
N ARG A 206 37.14 -2.72 -10.33
CA ARG A 206 37.58 -2.37 -11.69
C ARG A 206 36.53 -1.56 -12.46
N VAL A 207 35.24 -1.91 -12.34
CA VAL A 207 34.14 -1.13 -12.93
C VAL A 207 34.08 0.29 -12.35
N LEU A 208 34.23 0.44 -11.02
CA LEU A 208 34.23 1.75 -10.38
C LEU A 208 35.44 2.60 -10.81
N LEU A 209 36.64 2.01 -10.91
CA LEU A 209 37.88 2.73 -11.20
C LEU A 209 38.26 2.81 -12.68
N SER A 210 37.47 2.21 -13.57
CA SER A 210 37.67 2.29 -15.02
C SER A 210 36.34 2.51 -15.73
N CYS A 211 35.51 3.37 -15.14
CA CYS A 211 34.22 3.75 -15.68
C CYS A 211 34.42 4.54 -16.97
N PRO A 212 33.75 4.18 -18.09
CA PRO A 212 33.77 4.97 -19.31
C PRO A 212 33.21 6.37 -19.05
N ALA A 213 33.96 7.39 -19.44
CA ALA A 213 33.55 8.77 -19.33
C ALA A 213 33.88 9.60 -20.56
N ASN A 214 33.10 10.64 -20.80
CA ASN A 214 33.31 11.61 -21.85
C ASN A 214 33.25 13.04 -21.30
N PHE A 215 34.23 13.86 -21.64
CA PHE A 215 34.28 15.27 -21.28
C PHE A 215 33.72 16.13 -22.41
N VAL A 216 32.79 17.02 -22.08
CA VAL A 216 32.05 17.83 -23.05
C VAL A 216 32.15 19.33 -22.74
N HIS A 217 32.09 20.13 -23.80
CA HIS A 217 32.13 21.58 -23.73
C HIS A 217 30.75 22.15 -23.43
N LEU A 218 30.55 22.60 -22.19
CA LEU A 218 29.34 23.26 -21.72
C LEU A 218 29.79 24.48 -20.91
N ALA A 219 29.59 25.67 -21.46
CA ALA A 219 30.12 26.92 -20.94
C ALA A 219 29.25 27.53 -19.84
N THR A 220 27.96 27.21 -19.81
CA THR A 220 26.99 27.82 -18.89
C THR A 220 26.18 26.77 -18.11
N GLU A 221 25.71 27.13 -16.91
CA GLU A 221 24.77 26.32 -16.11
C GLU A 221 23.54 25.87 -16.90
N GLN A 222 23.06 26.76 -17.77
CA GLN A 222 21.91 26.50 -18.62
C GLN A 222 22.22 25.43 -19.66
N GLU A 223 23.40 25.48 -20.28
CA GLU A 223 23.86 24.42 -21.19
C GLU A 223 23.99 23.08 -20.46
N VAL A 224 24.53 23.05 -19.24
CA VAL A 224 24.64 21.83 -18.42
C VAL A 224 23.26 21.23 -18.09
N TYR A 225 22.32 22.08 -17.65
CA TYR A 225 20.95 21.69 -17.38
C TYR A 225 20.26 21.11 -18.62
N PHE A 226 20.26 21.84 -19.75
CA PHE A 226 19.59 21.38 -20.96
C PHE A 226 20.31 20.21 -21.62
N TYR A 227 21.63 20.06 -21.47
CA TYR A 227 22.35 18.87 -21.91
C TYR A 227 21.81 17.62 -21.21
N THR A 228 21.70 17.67 -19.88
CA THR A 228 21.13 16.59 -19.07
C THR A 228 19.67 16.30 -19.46
N THR A 229 18.83 17.34 -19.54
CA THR A 229 17.42 17.19 -19.93
C THR A 229 17.26 16.62 -21.35
N ASN A 230 18.11 17.04 -22.29
CA ASN A 230 18.12 16.53 -23.65
C ASN A 230 18.59 15.07 -23.73
N LYS A 231 19.54 14.64 -22.89
CA LYS A 231 19.96 13.23 -22.77
C LYS A 231 18.82 12.36 -22.27
N ARG A 232 18.08 12.82 -21.26
CA ARG A 232 16.88 12.16 -20.75
C ARG A 232 15.74 12.11 -21.76
N PHE A 233 15.74 13.00 -22.75
CA PHE A 233 14.77 13.01 -23.86
C PHE A 233 15.21 12.14 -25.06
N LYS A 234 16.52 12.14 -25.37
CA LYS A 234 17.14 11.40 -26.48
C LYS A 234 17.40 9.93 -26.19
N ALA A 235 17.36 9.51 -24.93
CA ALA A 235 17.58 8.12 -24.51
C ALA A 235 16.89 7.18 -25.51
N GLU A 236 17.71 6.39 -26.21
CA GLU A 236 17.28 5.45 -27.23
C GLU A 236 16.31 4.43 -26.62
N ALA A 237 15.63 3.66 -27.48
CA ALA A 237 14.65 2.65 -27.06
C ALA A 237 15.15 1.70 -25.96
N ASP A 238 16.48 1.55 -25.81
CA ASP A 238 17.16 0.62 -24.91
C ASP A 238 17.32 1.11 -23.46
N HIS A 239 17.14 2.42 -23.19
CA HIS A 239 17.27 2.98 -21.82
C HIS A 239 15.99 3.68 -21.33
N ARG A 240 14.83 3.01 -21.44
CA ARG A 240 13.55 3.52 -20.89
C ARG A 240 13.63 3.90 -19.39
N ALA A 241 14.58 3.34 -18.65
CA ALA A 241 14.80 3.62 -17.23
C ALA A 241 15.25 5.06 -16.94
N ILE A 242 15.98 5.71 -17.86
CA ILE A 242 16.50 7.09 -17.67
C ILE A 242 15.63 8.17 -18.33
N THR A 243 14.61 7.75 -19.07
CA THR A 243 13.68 8.68 -19.74
C THR A 243 12.75 9.31 -18.71
N HIS A 244 12.66 10.64 -18.73
CA HIS A 244 11.74 11.39 -17.86
C HIS A 244 10.30 10.86 -17.98
N LYS A 245 9.76 10.46 -16.83
CA LYS A 245 8.36 10.10 -16.63
C LYS A 245 7.48 11.36 -16.50
N THR A 246 6.18 11.17 -16.30
CA THR A 246 5.20 12.25 -16.33
C THR A 246 5.43 13.24 -15.20
N THR A 247 5.59 12.77 -13.96
CA THR A 247 5.86 13.68 -12.82
C THR A 247 7.22 14.35 -12.98
N GLN A 248 8.26 13.61 -13.38
CA GLN A 248 9.58 14.18 -13.64
C GLN A 248 9.52 15.36 -14.63
N MET A 249 8.73 15.22 -15.71
CA MET A 249 8.50 16.31 -16.65
C MET A 249 7.79 17.51 -16.02
N ILE A 250 6.77 17.28 -15.18
CA ILE A 250 6.03 18.35 -14.51
C ILE A 250 6.94 19.11 -13.53
N PHE A 251 7.71 18.38 -12.71
CA PHE A 251 8.69 18.96 -11.79
C PHE A 251 9.77 19.73 -12.53
N ASP A 252 10.29 19.18 -13.62
CA ASP A 252 11.34 19.82 -14.43
C ASP A 252 10.87 21.17 -15.02
N VAL A 253 9.68 21.18 -15.63
CA VAL A 253 9.08 22.43 -16.16
C VAL A 253 8.80 23.44 -15.06
N TRP A 254 8.26 22.99 -13.92
CA TRP A 254 7.97 23.87 -12.80
C TRP A 254 9.24 24.47 -12.19
N ASN A 255 10.25 23.64 -11.94
CA ASN A 255 11.52 24.08 -11.36
C ASN A 255 12.25 25.03 -12.32
N PHE A 256 12.22 24.75 -13.63
CA PHE A 256 12.72 25.69 -14.64
C PHE A 256 12.03 27.05 -14.57
N LYS A 257 10.68 27.07 -14.52
CA LYS A 257 9.89 28.30 -14.37
C LYS A 257 10.34 29.08 -13.13
N VAL A 258 10.28 28.45 -11.95
CA VAL A 258 10.54 29.14 -10.68
C VAL A 258 11.99 29.66 -10.62
N ARG A 259 12.97 28.90 -11.11
CA ARG A 259 14.37 29.35 -11.16
C ARG A 259 14.57 30.52 -12.13
N LYS A 260 13.92 30.50 -13.30
CA LYS A 260 13.99 31.64 -14.23
C LYS A 260 13.27 32.87 -13.69
N GLU A 261 12.16 32.70 -12.98
CA GLU A 261 11.41 33.80 -12.35
C GLU A 261 12.23 34.60 -11.32
N VAL A 262 13.25 34.00 -10.71
CA VAL A 262 14.21 34.71 -9.84
C VAL A 262 14.90 35.87 -10.57
N TYR A 263 15.18 35.71 -11.86
CA TYR A 263 15.93 36.69 -12.66
C TYR A 263 15.04 37.52 -13.59
N THR A 264 13.97 36.92 -14.12
CA THR A 264 13.10 37.56 -15.13
C THR A 264 11.80 38.12 -14.55
N GLY A 265 11.56 37.91 -13.25
CA GLY A 265 10.24 38.06 -12.64
C GLY A 265 9.24 37.04 -13.18
N ALA A 266 7.97 37.15 -12.78
CA ALA A 266 6.90 36.22 -13.15
C ALA A 266 6.83 35.93 -14.66
N LEU A 267 6.66 34.65 -15.00
CA LEU A 267 6.61 34.14 -16.37
C LEU A 267 5.25 33.51 -16.65
N SER A 268 4.67 33.84 -17.80
CA SER A 268 3.49 33.15 -18.31
C SER A 268 3.86 31.77 -18.87
N ALA A 269 2.87 30.90 -19.08
CA ALA A 269 3.11 29.60 -19.71
C ALA A 269 3.69 29.72 -21.13
N ASP A 270 3.30 30.76 -21.88
CA ASP A 270 3.81 31.03 -23.22
C ASP A 270 5.28 31.50 -23.19
N ASP A 271 5.65 32.31 -22.18
CA ASP A 271 7.04 32.73 -21.96
C ASP A 271 7.92 31.53 -21.61
N VAL A 272 7.44 30.67 -20.69
CA VAL A 272 8.16 29.44 -20.31
C VAL A 272 8.34 28.53 -21.50
N ALA A 273 7.30 28.30 -22.30
CA ALA A 273 7.37 27.48 -23.51
C ALA A 273 8.41 28.00 -24.51
N THR A 274 8.45 29.32 -24.70
CA THR A 274 9.43 29.97 -25.58
C THR A 274 10.85 29.81 -25.07
N LEU A 275 11.10 30.09 -23.78
CA LEU A 275 12.44 30.01 -23.18
C LEU A 275 12.94 28.56 -23.08
N TYR A 276 12.07 27.64 -22.70
CA TYR A 276 12.38 26.22 -22.57
C TYR A 276 12.61 25.58 -23.95
N GLY A 277 11.79 25.94 -24.94
CA GLY A 277 11.89 25.44 -26.31
C GLY A 277 13.14 25.89 -27.08
N LYS A 278 13.77 27.02 -26.70
CA LYS A 278 15.02 27.47 -27.33
C LYS A 278 16.18 26.49 -27.18
N ASN A 279 16.27 25.81 -26.05
CA ASN A 279 17.42 24.97 -25.69
C ASN A 279 17.10 23.47 -25.68
N LEU A 280 15.82 23.11 -25.73
CA LEU A 280 15.40 21.73 -25.82
C LEU A 280 15.53 21.22 -27.27
N ILE A 281 16.28 20.14 -27.46
CA ILE A 281 16.45 19.53 -28.78
C ILE A 281 15.18 18.74 -29.11
N GLN A 282 14.41 19.23 -30.08
CA GLN A 282 13.28 18.48 -30.63
C GLN A 282 13.79 17.26 -31.42
N VAL A 283 13.66 16.07 -30.83
CA VAL A 283 13.89 14.82 -31.54
C VAL A 283 12.65 14.55 -32.41
N ASN A 284 12.74 14.87 -33.69
CA ASN A 284 11.80 14.36 -34.69
C ASN A 284 11.92 12.83 -34.76
N ARG A 285 11.20 12.11 -33.89
CA ARG A 285 11.02 10.65 -34.05
C ARG A 285 10.26 10.42 -35.34
N ARG A 286 10.97 10.11 -36.43
CA ARG A 286 10.39 9.63 -37.69
C ARG A 286 9.54 8.39 -37.40
N SER A 287 8.26 8.49 -37.69
CA SER A 287 7.34 7.45 -38.15
C SER A 287 7.58 6.04 -37.58
N GLY A 288 6.93 5.74 -36.46
CA GLY A 288 6.82 4.39 -35.91
C GLY A 288 5.57 4.26 -35.03
N GLY A 289 4.42 4.06 -35.70
CA GLY A 289 3.10 3.67 -35.17
C GLY A 289 2.81 3.81 -33.68
N GLY A 290 2.09 4.87 -33.30
CA GLY A 290 1.38 4.96 -32.03
C GLY A 290 0.85 6.37 -31.78
N ASN A 291 -0.46 6.51 -31.51
CA ASN A 291 -1.20 7.77 -31.35
C ASN A 291 -0.76 8.68 -30.16
N SER A 292 0.49 8.59 -29.68
CA SER A 292 1.01 9.35 -28.53
C SER A 292 1.96 10.49 -28.93
N GLN A 293 1.96 10.89 -30.21
CA GLN A 293 2.97 11.79 -30.77
C GLN A 293 2.81 13.26 -30.34
N ASP A 294 1.63 13.66 -29.84
CA ASP A 294 1.34 15.03 -29.43
C ASP A 294 1.56 15.34 -27.93
N ASP A 295 1.54 14.31 -27.06
CA ASP A 295 1.54 14.48 -25.59
C ASP A 295 2.93 14.68 -24.96
N LYS A 296 4.00 14.48 -25.73
CA LYS A 296 5.39 14.53 -25.23
C LYS A 296 6.20 15.73 -25.72
N ASP A 297 5.59 16.62 -26.52
CA ASP A 297 6.26 17.83 -26.96
C ASP A 297 6.27 18.88 -25.86
N ARG A 298 7.38 18.89 -25.10
CA ARG A 298 7.61 19.80 -23.96
C ARG A 298 7.77 21.26 -24.37
N THR A 299 7.76 21.56 -25.67
CA THR A 299 7.90 22.94 -26.17
C THR A 299 6.56 23.57 -26.49
N LYS A 300 5.46 22.79 -26.51
CA LYS A 300 4.12 23.32 -26.78
C LYS A 300 3.60 24.13 -25.58
N PRO A 301 3.09 25.36 -25.79
CA PRO A 301 2.52 26.16 -24.71
C PRO A 301 1.37 25.46 -23.96
N GLY A 302 0.57 24.67 -24.66
CA GLY A 302 -0.49 23.86 -24.03
C GLY A 302 0.05 22.83 -23.04
N THR A 303 1.17 22.17 -23.35
CA THR A 303 1.81 21.17 -22.49
C THR A 303 2.45 21.83 -21.27
N ILE A 304 3.15 22.95 -21.47
CA ILE A 304 3.73 23.76 -20.39
C ILE A 304 2.64 24.26 -19.44
N LYS A 305 1.53 24.81 -19.98
CA LYS A 305 0.38 25.24 -19.19
C LYS A 305 -0.23 24.10 -18.38
N ALA A 306 -0.32 22.90 -18.97
CA ALA A 306 -0.82 21.72 -18.27
C ALA A 306 0.12 21.28 -17.14
N CYS A 307 1.44 21.28 -17.37
CA CYS A 307 2.43 20.97 -16.34
C CYS A 307 2.33 21.94 -15.15
N ILE A 308 2.34 23.25 -15.43
CA ILE A 308 2.21 24.30 -14.41
C ILE A 308 0.91 24.11 -13.62
N HIS A 309 -0.22 23.93 -14.31
CA HIS A 309 -1.51 23.74 -13.65
C HIS A 309 -1.56 22.49 -12.75
N VAL A 310 -1.05 21.35 -13.24
CA VAL A 310 -0.99 20.11 -12.44
C VAL A 310 -0.07 20.29 -11.24
N TYR A 311 1.08 20.95 -11.40
CA TYR A 311 1.96 21.21 -10.26
C TYR A 311 1.24 22.04 -9.20
N GLU A 312 0.69 23.20 -9.58
CA GLU A 312 0.03 24.12 -8.66
C GLU A 312 -1.19 23.51 -7.96
N LYS A 313 -2.04 22.80 -8.70
CA LYS A 313 -3.33 22.29 -8.19
C LYS A 313 -3.27 20.89 -7.58
N MET A 314 -2.22 20.13 -7.87
CA MET A 314 -2.09 18.74 -7.41
C MET A 314 -0.79 18.54 -6.65
N LEU A 315 0.37 18.76 -7.27
CA LEU A 315 1.67 18.36 -6.68
C LEU A 315 2.14 19.28 -5.55
N THR A 316 1.60 20.50 -5.42
CA THR A 316 1.82 21.35 -4.23
C THR A 316 1.25 20.69 -2.97
N HIS A 317 0.16 19.93 -3.08
CA HIS A 317 -0.48 19.27 -1.96
C HIS A 317 0.21 17.94 -1.66
N GLU A 318 0.76 17.80 -0.44
CA GLU A 318 1.54 16.63 -0.03
C GLU A 318 0.78 15.31 -0.20
N ALA A 319 -0.46 15.21 0.28
CA ALA A 319 -1.26 14.00 0.17
C ALA A 319 -1.45 13.54 -1.29
N LEU A 320 -1.71 14.48 -2.21
CA LEU A 320 -1.87 14.17 -3.63
C LEU A 320 -0.55 13.81 -4.28
N ARG A 321 0.51 14.57 -3.98
CA ARG A 321 1.87 14.36 -4.48
C ARG A 321 2.36 12.96 -4.15
N GLN A 322 2.16 12.51 -2.90
CA GLN A 322 2.58 11.17 -2.46
C GLN A 322 1.87 10.06 -3.26
N ILE A 323 0.56 10.18 -3.50
CA ILE A 323 -0.18 9.17 -4.28
C ILE A 323 0.33 9.10 -5.73
N VAL A 324 0.56 10.25 -6.36
CA VAL A 324 1.02 10.30 -7.76
C VAL A 324 2.45 9.77 -7.89
N LEU A 325 3.35 10.17 -6.98
CA LEU A 325 4.72 9.69 -6.97
C LEU A 325 4.79 8.18 -6.68
N ALA A 326 4.03 7.68 -5.69
CA ALA A 326 3.95 6.25 -5.39
C ALA A 326 3.45 5.44 -6.61
N ALA A 327 2.41 5.91 -7.29
CA ALA A 327 1.92 5.24 -8.49
C ALA A 327 2.94 5.23 -9.64
N GLU A 328 3.67 6.33 -9.87
CA GLU A 328 4.70 6.34 -10.91
C GLU A 328 5.93 5.53 -10.52
N GLN A 329 6.27 5.49 -9.24
CA GLN A 329 7.32 4.64 -8.69
C GLN A 329 6.99 3.15 -8.85
N ASP A 330 5.75 2.74 -8.57
CA ASP A 330 5.34 1.33 -8.62
C ASP A 330 5.18 0.82 -10.05
N PHE A 331 4.74 1.67 -10.98
CA PHE A 331 4.31 1.25 -12.31
C PHE A 331 5.10 1.85 -13.47
N LEU A 332 5.95 2.84 -13.23
CA LEU A 332 6.73 3.55 -14.24
C LEU A 332 5.85 4.00 -15.43
N ASP A 333 6.17 3.54 -16.65
CA ASP A 333 5.46 3.89 -17.89
C ASP A 333 4.00 3.37 -17.91
N SER A 334 3.70 2.34 -17.12
CA SER A 334 2.37 1.76 -17.00
C SER A 334 1.51 2.44 -15.93
N SER A 335 2.02 3.49 -15.27
CA SER A 335 1.27 4.19 -14.23
C SER A 335 -0.12 4.62 -14.71
N PRO A 336 -1.17 4.46 -13.85
CA PRO A 336 -2.50 4.96 -14.19
C PRO A 336 -2.49 6.47 -14.45
N PHE A 337 -1.50 7.19 -13.92
CA PHE A 337 -1.33 8.63 -14.03
C PHE A 337 -0.34 9.05 -15.12
N ALA A 338 0.15 8.12 -15.95
CA ALA A 338 0.99 8.46 -17.08
C ALA A 338 0.24 9.39 -18.06
N GLY A 339 0.77 10.59 -18.27
CA GLY A 339 0.24 11.65 -19.14
C GLY A 339 -0.20 12.93 -18.42
N VAL A 340 0.38 14.08 -18.79
CA VAL A 340 0.08 15.37 -18.14
C VAL A 340 -1.36 15.82 -18.35
N TYR A 341 -1.88 15.66 -19.57
CA TYR A 341 -3.28 16.00 -19.85
C TYR A 341 -4.26 15.10 -19.10
N LYS A 342 -3.85 13.87 -18.76
CA LYS A 342 -4.64 12.97 -17.91
C LYS A 342 -4.77 13.56 -16.51
N LEU A 343 -3.65 13.96 -15.90
CA LEU A 343 -3.65 14.62 -14.59
C LEU A 343 -4.39 15.96 -14.61
N GLN A 344 -4.22 16.77 -15.64
CA GLN A 344 -4.96 18.03 -15.81
C GLN A 344 -6.47 17.79 -15.93
N GLU A 345 -6.90 16.77 -16.65
CA GLU A 345 -8.31 16.42 -16.77
C GLU A 345 -8.90 15.96 -15.43
N MET A 346 -8.12 15.28 -14.59
CA MET A 346 -8.52 14.95 -13.22
C MET A 346 -8.71 16.21 -12.37
N CYS A 347 -7.80 17.20 -12.46
CA CYS A 347 -7.99 18.52 -11.83
C CYS A 347 -9.31 19.16 -12.28
N ARG A 348 -9.56 19.18 -13.60
CA ARG A 348 -10.79 19.73 -14.18
C ARG A 348 -12.05 19.03 -13.68
N LEU A 349 -12.10 17.70 -13.70
CA LEU A 349 -13.24 16.90 -13.23
C LEU A 349 -13.52 17.12 -11.73
N CYS A 350 -12.46 17.25 -10.94
CA CYS A 350 -12.57 17.52 -9.51
C CYS A 350 -12.75 19.01 -9.17
N LYS A 351 -12.75 19.91 -10.16
CA LYS A 351 -12.77 21.38 -9.98
C LYS A 351 -11.68 21.86 -9.02
N ASP A 352 -10.48 21.31 -9.17
CA ASP A 352 -9.31 21.58 -8.31
C ASP A 352 -9.55 21.30 -6.80
N ASN A 353 -10.59 20.54 -6.44
CA ASN A 353 -10.88 20.23 -5.05
C ASN A 353 -9.96 19.11 -4.55
N VAL A 354 -9.09 19.44 -3.59
CA VAL A 354 -8.09 18.53 -3.01
C VAL A 354 -8.72 17.22 -2.52
N SER A 355 -9.81 17.27 -1.76
CA SER A 355 -10.45 16.07 -1.20
C SER A 355 -11.10 15.17 -2.26
N LYS A 356 -11.55 15.74 -3.39
CA LYS A 356 -12.04 14.95 -4.54
C LYS A 356 -10.88 14.33 -5.32
N LEU A 357 -9.80 15.08 -5.50
CA LEU A 357 -8.57 14.61 -6.15
C LEU A 357 -7.95 13.46 -5.36
N GLU A 358 -7.82 13.60 -4.05
CA GLU A 358 -7.26 12.57 -3.16
C GLU A 358 -8.05 11.26 -3.28
N TRP A 359 -9.37 11.35 -3.24
CA TRP A 359 -10.23 10.19 -3.41
C TRP A 359 -10.08 9.55 -4.80
N LEU A 360 -10.11 10.36 -5.86
CA LEU A 360 -10.02 9.88 -7.23
C LEU A 360 -8.67 9.22 -7.51
N LEU A 361 -7.57 9.86 -7.10
CA LEU A 361 -6.21 9.35 -7.25
C LEU A 361 -6.02 8.08 -6.41
N GLY A 362 -6.41 8.09 -5.13
CA GLY A 362 -6.30 6.92 -4.27
C GLY A 362 -7.08 5.73 -4.82
N ALA A 363 -8.34 5.94 -5.23
CA ALA A 363 -9.15 4.87 -5.79
C ALA A 363 -8.58 4.33 -7.12
N ALA A 364 -8.08 5.21 -8.00
CA ALA A 364 -7.44 4.78 -9.24
C ALA A 364 -6.16 3.98 -8.98
N TYR A 365 -5.30 4.45 -8.07
CA TYR A 365 -4.05 3.78 -7.69
C TYR A 365 -4.30 2.38 -7.12
N HIS A 366 -5.20 2.24 -6.14
CA HIS A 366 -5.47 0.94 -5.53
C HIS A 366 -6.15 -0.05 -6.49
N ARG A 367 -7.07 0.42 -7.34
CA ARG A 367 -7.71 -0.46 -8.32
C ARG A 367 -6.76 -0.89 -9.43
N PHE A 368 -5.81 -0.03 -9.76
CA PHE A 368 -4.72 -0.39 -10.67
C PHE A 368 -3.78 -1.43 -10.03
N ARG A 369 -3.38 -1.24 -8.75
CA ARG A 369 -2.63 -2.25 -7.97
C ARG A 369 -3.35 -3.59 -7.88
N ALA A 370 -4.66 -3.58 -7.64
CA ALA A 370 -5.48 -4.79 -7.59
C ALA A 370 -5.76 -5.41 -8.97
N GLY A 371 -5.30 -4.79 -10.07
CA GLY A 371 -5.54 -5.30 -11.42
C GLY A 371 -7.02 -5.32 -11.80
N THR A 372 -7.81 -4.35 -11.33
CA THR A 372 -9.26 -4.23 -11.66
C THR A 372 -9.58 -3.01 -12.53
N LEU A 373 -8.56 -2.19 -12.82
CA LEU A 373 -8.68 -0.99 -13.65
C LEU A 373 -7.79 -1.12 -14.90
N HIS A 374 -8.38 -1.56 -16.02
CA HIS A 374 -7.62 -1.91 -17.23
C HIS A 374 -7.62 -0.84 -18.34
N ASP A 375 -8.46 0.21 -18.25
CA ASP A 375 -8.52 1.29 -19.25
C ASP A 375 -8.78 2.67 -18.62
N PHE A 376 -7.74 3.21 -17.98
CA PHE A 376 -7.73 4.58 -17.42
C PHE A 376 -7.08 5.59 -18.38
N SER A 377 -7.50 5.57 -19.64
CA SER A 377 -7.03 6.48 -20.69
C SER A 377 -7.68 7.86 -20.62
N LEU A 378 -7.02 8.88 -21.21
CA LEU A 378 -7.58 10.24 -21.28
C LEU A 378 -8.96 10.28 -21.96
N ARG A 379 -9.17 9.45 -22.98
CA ARG A 379 -10.47 9.31 -23.66
C ARG A 379 -11.57 8.92 -22.69
N ASN A 380 -11.30 8.00 -21.77
CA ASN A 380 -12.28 7.55 -20.78
C ASN A 380 -12.46 8.52 -19.61
N LEU A 381 -11.56 9.50 -19.45
CA LEU A 381 -11.75 10.62 -18.52
C LEU A 381 -12.56 11.77 -19.16
N ALA A 382 -12.21 12.15 -20.39
CA ALA A 382 -12.71 13.37 -21.04
C ALA A 382 -14.05 13.19 -21.77
N THR A 383 -14.36 12.01 -22.29
CA THR A 383 -15.56 11.82 -23.14
C THR A 383 -16.81 11.63 -22.29
N ALA A 384 -17.82 12.48 -22.50
CA ALA A 384 -19.14 12.36 -21.88
C ALA A 384 -19.79 11.00 -22.23
N GLY A 385 -20.21 10.22 -21.22
CA GLY A 385 -20.91 8.95 -21.43
C GLY A 385 -20.65 7.88 -20.37
N THR A 386 -21.09 6.65 -20.67
CA THR A 386 -21.14 5.52 -19.72
C THR A 386 -19.78 4.92 -19.35
N LYS A 387 -18.67 5.33 -19.97
CA LYS A 387 -17.31 4.79 -19.71
C LYS A 387 -16.47 5.60 -18.71
N GLN A 388 -17.05 6.59 -18.05
CA GLN A 388 -16.31 7.50 -17.16
C GLN A 388 -15.99 6.90 -15.79
N HIS A 389 -14.87 6.17 -15.68
CA HIS A 389 -14.38 5.65 -14.39
C HIS A 389 -14.25 6.75 -13.33
N ALA A 390 -13.76 7.94 -13.71
CA ALA A 390 -13.61 9.03 -12.75
C ALA A 390 -14.94 9.50 -12.14
N LEU A 391 -16.02 9.58 -12.92
CA LEU A 391 -17.32 9.96 -12.36
C LEU A 391 -17.90 8.87 -11.46
N VAL A 392 -17.70 7.59 -11.81
CA VAL A 392 -18.08 6.48 -10.94
C VAL A 392 -17.37 6.60 -9.60
N LEU A 393 -16.05 6.79 -9.60
CA LEU A 393 -15.26 6.96 -8.38
C LEU A 393 -15.73 8.19 -7.57
N LEU A 394 -16.01 9.33 -8.23
CA LEU A 394 -16.54 10.51 -7.56
C LEU A 394 -17.95 10.29 -6.98
N LYS A 395 -18.79 9.49 -7.65
CA LYS A 395 -20.13 9.14 -7.15
C LYS A 395 -20.03 8.21 -5.94
N GLN A 396 -19.11 7.25 -5.96
CA GLN A 396 -18.77 6.42 -4.79
C GLN A 396 -18.31 7.28 -3.59
N ARG A 397 -17.59 8.39 -3.83
CA ARG A 397 -17.25 9.36 -2.77
C ARG A 397 -18.50 9.99 -2.14
N GLU A 398 -19.48 10.36 -2.95
CA GLU A 398 -20.75 10.93 -2.46
C GLU A 398 -21.51 9.91 -1.62
N MET A 399 -21.59 8.65 -2.09
CA MET A 399 -22.20 7.54 -1.36
C MET A 399 -21.51 7.32 -0.02
N LYS A 400 -20.18 7.24 0.02
CA LYS A 400 -19.40 7.17 1.26
C LYS A 400 -19.75 8.29 2.23
N ILE A 401 -19.74 9.54 1.78
CA ILE A 401 -19.97 10.71 2.66
C ILE A 401 -21.35 10.63 3.29
N TRP A 402 -22.36 10.25 2.51
CA TRP A 402 -23.70 10.07 3.03
C TRP A 402 -23.79 8.90 4.02
N LEU A 403 -23.16 7.76 3.69
CA LEU A 403 -23.12 6.58 4.56
C LEU A 403 -22.44 6.89 5.91
N LEU A 404 -21.28 7.54 5.92
CA LEU A 404 -20.53 7.82 7.14
C LEU A 404 -21.08 9.00 7.98
N GLY A 405 -21.89 9.86 7.36
CA GLY A 405 -22.55 10.99 8.01
C GLY A 405 -24.03 10.70 8.27
N PRO A 406 -24.96 11.31 7.51
CA PRO A 406 -26.41 11.23 7.76
C PRO A 406 -26.95 9.82 8.02
N PHE A 407 -26.50 8.81 7.25
CA PHE A 407 -26.97 7.44 7.39
C PHE A 407 -26.61 6.82 8.74
N LEU A 408 -25.32 6.93 9.14
CA LEU A 408 -24.86 6.44 10.44
C LEU A 408 -25.46 7.26 11.59
N ASP A 409 -25.57 8.57 11.44
CA ASP A 409 -26.08 9.45 12.50
C ASP A 409 -27.57 9.20 12.77
N ALA A 410 -28.37 8.95 11.75
CA ALA A 410 -29.80 8.67 11.88
C ALA A 410 -30.13 7.29 12.47
N ARG A 411 -29.18 6.34 12.47
CA ARG A 411 -29.42 4.95 12.90
C ARG A 411 -28.87 4.65 14.28
N ASN A 412 -29.56 3.79 15.03
CA ASN A 412 -29.15 3.39 16.38
C ASN A 412 -28.06 2.31 16.39
N ILE A 413 -26.96 2.55 15.67
CA ILE A 413 -25.76 1.71 15.69
C ILE A 413 -24.91 2.12 16.91
N LEU A 414 -24.25 1.15 17.56
CA LEU A 414 -23.36 1.41 18.70
C LEU A 414 -22.29 2.45 18.35
N SER A 415 -22.04 3.39 19.28
CA SER A 415 -21.11 4.52 19.08
C SER A 415 -19.69 4.07 18.73
N GLU A 416 -19.20 3.02 19.39
CA GLU A 416 -17.89 2.41 19.11
C GLU A 416 -17.79 1.88 17.67
N CYS A 417 -18.85 1.23 17.18
CA CYS A 417 -18.93 0.75 15.80
C CYS A 417 -18.92 1.92 14.82
N LYS A 418 -19.70 2.99 15.09
CA LYS A 418 -19.72 4.21 14.24
C LYS A 418 -18.32 4.85 14.15
N SER A 419 -17.64 4.99 15.29
CA SER A 419 -16.29 5.57 15.34
C SER A 419 -15.30 4.73 14.54
N LYS A 420 -15.33 3.40 14.70
CA LYS A 420 -14.43 2.51 13.97
C LYS A 420 -14.75 2.44 12.47
N LEU A 421 -16.03 2.48 12.07
CA LEU A 421 -16.42 2.60 10.65
C LEU A 421 -15.87 3.89 10.04
N ARG A 422 -15.95 5.01 10.76
CA ARG A 422 -15.38 6.29 10.30
C ARG A 422 -13.86 6.26 10.19
N GLU A 423 -13.19 5.59 11.11
CA GLU A 423 -11.73 5.38 11.07
C GLU A 423 -11.32 4.52 9.86
N VAL A 424 -11.91 3.33 9.72
CA VAL A 424 -11.58 2.37 8.65
C VAL A 424 -11.88 2.95 7.27
N PHE A 425 -13.03 3.60 7.11
CA PHE A 425 -13.46 4.17 5.83
C PHE A 425 -13.11 5.67 5.69
N ALA A 426 -12.21 6.21 6.53
CA ALA A 426 -11.78 7.61 6.46
C ALA A 426 -11.18 7.97 5.10
N SER A 427 -10.34 7.09 4.55
CA SER A 427 -9.74 7.21 3.24
C SER A 427 -9.56 5.82 2.63
N ARG A 428 -9.19 5.76 1.34
CA ARG A 428 -8.83 4.48 0.71
C ARG A 428 -7.61 3.87 1.37
N ASP A 429 -6.60 4.68 1.71
CA ASP A 429 -5.40 4.24 2.44
C ASP A 429 -5.75 3.61 3.80
N SER A 430 -6.62 4.25 4.58
CA SER A 430 -7.11 3.69 5.86
C SER A 430 -7.83 2.36 5.66
N PHE A 431 -8.66 2.24 4.62
CA PHE A 431 -9.37 1.00 4.31
C PHE A 431 -8.39 -0.13 3.96
N MET A 432 -7.35 0.16 3.18
CA MET A 432 -6.35 -0.85 2.83
C MET A 432 -5.53 -1.28 4.06
N LYS A 433 -5.06 -0.31 4.87
CA LYS A 433 -4.23 -0.58 6.05
C LYS A 433 -4.97 -1.25 7.20
N LEU A 434 -6.26 -1.01 7.35
CA LEU A 434 -7.04 -1.45 8.51
C LEU A 434 -8.01 -2.60 8.21
N LEU A 435 -8.28 -2.91 6.93
CA LEU A 435 -9.31 -3.89 6.56
C LEU A 435 -8.99 -4.77 5.35
N ARG A 436 -8.47 -4.21 4.25
CA ARG A 436 -8.24 -4.93 2.97
C ARG A 436 -6.93 -4.53 2.28
N PRO A 437 -5.76 -4.97 2.76
CA PRO A 437 -4.50 -4.72 2.08
C PRO A 437 -4.49 -5.42 0.72
N VAL A 438 -3.68 -4.91 -0.21
CA VAL A 438 -3.57 -5.53 -1.54
C VAL A 438 -2.70 -6.78 -1.48
N GLU A 439 -1.66 -6.76 -0.64
CA GLU A 439 -0.62 -7.79 -0.60
C GLU A 439 -0.91 -8.82 0.50
N GLU A 440 -0.72 -10.10 0.19
CA GLU A 440 -1.02 -11.19 1.14
C GLU A 440 -0.17 -11.09 2.42
N GLU A 441 1.08 -10.64 2.32
CA GLU A 441 1.99 -10.45 3.47
C GLU A 441 1.51 -9.34 4.43
N GLU A 442 0.88 -8.29 3.89
CA GLU A 442 0.28 -7.23 4.71
C GLU A 442 -1.00 -7.72 5.41
N GLN A 443 -1.73 -8.67 4.79
CA GLN A 443 -2.98 -9.22 5.32
C GLN A 443 -2.79 -9.98 6.63
N GLU A 444 -1.64 -10.64 6.82
CA GLU A 444 -1.31 -11.39 8.04
C GLU A 444 -1.14 -10.48 9.26
N ASN A 445 -0.84 -9.19 9.04
CA ASN A 445 -0.52 -8.23 10.09
C ASN A 445 -1.71 -7.36 10.53
N ILE A 446 -2.90 -7.54 9.95
CA ILE A 446 -4.07 -6.71 10.25
C ILE A 446 -4.98 -7.38 11.27
N ASP A 447 -5.18 -6.68 12.39
CA ASP A 447 -6.19 -7.03 13.38
C ASP A 447 -7.60 -6.66 12.90
N VAL A 448 -8.36 -7.68 12.48
CA VAL A 448 -9.81 -7.59 12.20
C VAL A 448 -10.67 -8.22 13.31
N SER A 449 -10.08 -8.63 14.43
CA SER A 449 -10.78 -9.32 15.53
C SER A 449 -11.86 -8.46 16.19
N TRP A 450 -11.76 -7.13 16.04
CA TRP A 450 -12.79 -6.20 16.48
C TRP A 450 -14.14 -6.42 15.82
N GLN A 451 -14.22 -7.06 14.65
CA GLN A 451 -15.48 -7.41 13.99
C GLN A 451 -16.23 -8.53 14.72
N ALA A 452 -15.54 -9.40 15.45
CA ALA A 452 -16.13 -10.58 16.07
C ALA A 452 -17.21 -10.25 17.10
N THR A 453 -17.10 -9.08 17.75
CA THR A 453 -18.03 -8.63 18.80
C THR A 453 -19.10 -7.67 18.28
N TRP A 454 -19.14 -7.40 16.97
CA TRP A 454 -20.05 -6.40 16.41
C TRP A 454 -21.46 -6.97 16.18
N PRO A 455 -22.52 -6.17 16.43
CA PRO A 455 -23.88 -6.51 16.02
C PRO A 455 -23.97 -6.72 14.51
N LYS A 456 -24.95 -7.53 14.08
CA LYS A 456 -25.14 -7.87 12.66
C LYS A 456 -25.43 -6.62 11.83
N SER A 457 -26.20 -5.67 12.37
CA SER A 457 -26.47 -4.38 11.71
C SER A 457 -25.19 -3.59 11.39
N ALA A 458 -24.20 -3.61 12.29
CA ALA A 458 -22.91 -2.93 12.11
C ALA A 458 -22.04 -3.65 11.06
N LEU A 459 -22.03 -4.99 11.06
CA LEU A 459 -21.31 -5.78 10.05
C LEU A 459 -21.90 -5.60 8.65
N LEU A 460 -23.23 -5.57 8.51
CA LEU A 460 -23.89 -5.28 7.24
C LEU A 460 -23.63 -3.84 6.77
N THR A 461 -23.52 -2.89 7.70
CA THR A 461 -23.15 -1.51 7.38
C THR A 461 -21.71 -1.41 6.87
N LEU A 462 -20.78 -2.16 7.47
CA LEU A 462 -19.41 -2.31 6.99
C LEU A 462 -19.39 -2.87 5.56
N GLU A 463 -20.15 -3.93 5.31
CA GLU A 463 -20.26 -4.55 3.98
C GLU A 463 -20.85 -3.57 2.94
N LEU A 464 -21.89 -2.81 3.30
CA LEU A 464 -22.48 -1.81 2.42
C LEU A 464 -21.48 -0.69 2.07
N LEU A 465 -20.70 -0.20 3.04
CA LEU A 465 -19.63 0.77 2.81
C LEU A 465 -18.57 0.20 1.86
N GLU A 466 -18.16 -1.05 2.10
CA GLU A 466 -17.20 -1.76 1.25
C GLU A 466 -17.71 -1.85 -0.19
N ILE A 467 -18.87 -2.47 -0.42
CA ILE A 467 -19.41 -2.73 -1.75
C ILE A 467 -19.75 -1.43 -2.51
N SER A 468 -20.35 -0.45 -1.83
CA SER A 468 -20.79 0.79 -2.48
C SER A 468 -19.64 1.70 -2.87
N SER A 469 -18.60 1.78 -2.04
CA SER A 469 -17.66 2.90 -2.07
C SER A 469 -16.20 2.50 -2.06
N PHE A 470 -15.86 1.28 -1.64
CA PHE A 470 -14.48 0.81 -1.46
C PHE A 470 -14.12 -0.45 -2.25
N SER A 471 -15.10 -1.08 -2.88
CA SER A 471 -14.89 -2.29 -3.67
C SER A 471 -13.87 -2.06 -4.78
N VAL A 472 -12.99 -3.05 -4.94
CA VAL A 472 -12.11 -3.19 -6.09
C VAL A 472 -12.83 -3.89 -7.25
N ASP A 473 -13.83 -4.71 -6.95
CA ASP A 473 -14.65 -5.42 -7.95
C ASP A 473 -15.55 -4.45 -8.73
N THR A 474 -15.73 -4.73 -10.02
CA THR A 474 -16.51 -3.90 -10.95
C THR A 474 -18.01 -4.18 -10.95
N ASN A 475 -18.50 -5.15 -10.17
CA ASN A 475 -19.87 -5.68 -10.25
C ASN A 475 -20.93 -4.57 -10.13
N GLU A 476 -20.75 -3.68 -9.15
CA GLU A 476 -21.73 -2.62 -8.86
C GLU A 476 -21.53 -1.34 -9.66
N GLU A 477 -20.50 -1.26 -10.52
CA GLU A 477 -20.28 -0.08 -11.33
C GLU A 477 -21.40 0.16 -12.34
N SER A 478 -22.01 -0.91 -12.84
CA SER A 478 -23.11 -0.82 -13.80
C SER A 478 -24.29 -0.02 -13.23
N THR A 479 -24.66 -0.31 -11.98
CA THR A 479 -25.66 0.42 -11.20
C THR A 479 -25.27 1.88 -10.98
N VAL A 480 -24.02 2.15 -10.57
CA VAL A 480 -23.56 3.52 -10.37
C VAL A 480 -23.56 4.32 -11.67
N ARG A 481 -23.14 3.70 -12.79
CA ARG A 481 -23.18 4.31 -14.13
C ARG A 481 -24.60 4.62 -14.57
N LEU A 482 -25.57 3.75 -14.26
CA LEU A 482 -26.98 3.99 -14.52
C LEU A 482 -27.49 5.20 -13.74
N GLY A 483 -27.20 5.28 -12.44
CA GLY A 483 -27.58 6.45 -11.63
C GLY A 483 -26.95 7.76 -12.12
N ILE A 484 -25.68 7.73 -12.54
CA ILE A 484 -25.02 8.90 -13.17
C ILE A 484 -25.76 9.32 -14.43
N LYS A 485 -26.14 8.38 -15.30
CA LYS A 485 -26.92 8.67 -16.52
C LYS A 485 -28.27 9.32 -16.20
N HIS A 486 -28.89 8.96 -15.09
CA HIS A 486 -30.15 9.53 -14.62
C HIS A 486 -29.97 10.79 -13.73
N GLY A 487 -28.75 11.29 -13.55
CA GLY A 487 -28.50 12.48 -12.74
C GLY A 487 -28.71 12.28 -11.24
N LYS A 488 -28.70 11.04 -10.76
CA LYS A 488 -28.96 10.69 -9.36
C LYS A 488 -27.81 11.08 -8.44
N SER A 489 -28.17 11.56 -7.26
CA SER A 489 -27.23 11.79 -6.15
C SER A 489 -26.74 10.46 -5.56
N GLY A 490 -25.63 10.50 -4.81
CA GLY A 490 -25.15 9.31 -4.09
C GLY A 490 -26.18 8.72 -3.12
N GLN A 491 -26.98 9.58 -2.48
CA GLN A 491 -28.07 9.15 -1.60
C GLN A 491 -29.17 8.41 -2.38
N GLU A 492 -29.71 9.01 -3.45
CA GLU A 492 -30.77 8.36 -4.24
C GLU A 492 -30.29 7.02 -4.83
N LEU A 493 -29.02 6.93 -5.23
CA LEU A 493 -28.44 5.66 -5.67
C LEU A 493 -28.49 4.58 -4.60
N LEU A 494 -28.15 4.93 -3.35
CA LEU A 494 -28.19 4.01 -2.22
C LEU A 494 -29.62 3.61 -1.83
N GLU A 495 -30.57 4.54 -1.92
CA GLU A 495 -31.95 4.34 -1.47
C GLU A 495 -32.87 3.72 -2.53
N GLU A 496 -32.61 3.95 -3.83
CA GLU A 496 -33.51 3.55 -4.92
C GLU A 496 -33.02 2.30 -5.68
N TYR A 497 -31.71 2.03 -5.74
CA TYR A 497 -31.15 1.03 -6.65
C TYR A 497 -30.65 -0.23 -5.92
N SER A 498 -30.86 -1.38 -6.55
CA SER A 498 -30.29 -2.67 -6.12
C SER A 498 -28.79 -2.74 -6.48
N PRO A 499 -27.94 -3.36 -5.64
CA PRO A 499 -28.25 -4.07 -4.38
C PRO A 499 -28.24 -3.17 -3.14
N PHE A 500 -27.87 -1.90 -3.27
CA PHE A 500 -27.68 -1.00 -2.12
C PHE A 500 -28.95 -0.82 -1.28
N LYS A 501 -30.08 -0.61 -1.95
CA LYS A 501 -31.39 -0.47 -1.31
C LYS A 501 -31.75 -1.69 -0.46
N GLU A 502 -31.51 -2.88 -1.00
CA GLU A 502 -31.82 -4.15 -0.33
C GLU A 502 -30.95 -4.32 0.93
N LYS A 503 -29.66 -3.98 0.84
CA LYS A 503 -28.74 -3.97 1.99
C LYS A 503 -29.17 -2.96 3.06
N ILE A 504 -29.62 -1.75 2.69
CA ILE A 504 -30.14 -0.78 3.65
C ILE A 504 -31.39 -1.33 4.37
N GLN A 505 -32.30 -1.95 3.63
CA GLN A 505 -33.49 -2.58 4.21
C GLN A 505 -33.13 -3.74 5.15
N GLU A 506 -32.11 -4.53 4.82
CA GLU A 506 -31.59 -5.60 5.69
C GLU A 506 -30.98 -5.03 6.98
N ILE A 507 -30.22 -3.94 6.89
CA ILE A 507 -29.67 -3.23 8.06
C ILE A 507 -30.80 -2.72 8.96
N ASP A 508 -31.81 -2.08 8.37
CA ASP A 508 -32.94 -1.52 9.14
C ASP A 508 -33.79 -2.62 9.79
N ALA A 509 -33.91 -3.79 9.14
CA ALA A 509 -34.54 -4.96 9.75
C ALA A 509 -33.74 -5.50 10.94
N CYS A 510 -32.41 -5.66 10.78
CA CYS A 510 -31.53 -6.11 11.87
C CYS A 510 -31.55 -5.14 13.06
N LEU A 511 -31.54 -3.82 12.82
CA LEU A 511 -31.63 -2.82 13.89
C LEU A 511 -32.94 -2.95 14.68
N LYS A 512 -34.06 -3.22 14.01
CA LYS A 512 -35.36 -3.44 14.69
C LYS A 512 -35.34 -4.71 15.54
N GLU A 513 -34.76 -5.78 15.03
CA GLU A 513 -34.62 -7.05 15.78
C GLU A 513 -33.70 -6.89 17.00
N GLU A 514 -32.55 -6.23 16.83
CA GLU A 514 -31.59 -5.96 17.89
C GLU A 514 -32.21 -5.07 18.98
N LEU A 515 -32.93 -4.00 18.61
CA LEU A 515 -33.67 -3.15 19.53
C LEU A 515 -34.77 -3.91 20.27
N LYS A 516 -35.48 -4.81 19.58
CA LYS A 516 -36.50 -5.65 20.20
C LYS A 516 -35.89 -6.59 21.24
N ALA A 517 -34.78 -7.25 20.92
CA ALA A 517 -34.08 -8.14 21.85
C ALA A 517 -33.64 -7.40 23.14
N ILE A 518 -33.14 -6.17 23.01
CA ILE A 518 -32.73 -5.34 24.16
C ILE A 518 -33.93 -4.99 25.05
N ASN A 519 -35.06 -4.61 24.42
CA ASN A 519 -36.29 -4.28 25.15
C ASN A 519 -36.91 -5.50 25.83
N ASP A 520 -36.86 -6.67 25.18
CA ASP A 520 -37.38 -7.92 25.71
C ASP A 520 -36.50 -8.41 26.89
N ALA A 521 -35.17 -8.30 26.79
CA ALA A 521 -34.24 -8.59 27.88
C ALA A 521 -34.47 -7.69 29.11
N SER A 522 -34.73 -6.40 28.89
CA SER A 522 -35.06 -5.44 29.95
C SER A 522 -36.39 -5.76 30.65
N LYS A 523 -37.39 -6.30 29.93
CA LYS A 523 -38.70 -6.68 30.49
C LYS A 523 -38.64 -7.96 31.33
N SER A 524 -37.78 -8.92 30.96
CA SER A 524 -37.58 -10.16 31.72
C SER A 524 -36.88 -9.99 33.07
N GLN A 525 -36.36 -8.80 33.39
CA GLN A 525 -35.74 -8.49 34.69
C GLN A 525 -36.65 -7.66 35.63
N GLY A 526 -37.89 -7.35 35.24
CA GLY A 526 -38.78 -6.44 35.98
C GLY A 526 -39.88 -7.10 36.83
N GLY A 527 -39.58 -8.16 37.58
CA GLY A 527 -40.50 -8.77 38.57
C GLY A 527 -39.95 -8.72 40.00
N ASP A 528 -40.52 -7.83 40.82
CA ASP A 528 -40.35 -7.59 42.28
C ASP A 528 -38.95 -7.25 42.83
N SER A 529 -38.62 -5.94 42.92
CA SER A 529 -38.25 -5.21 44.16
C SER A 529 -37.96 -3.70 43.90
N GLU A 530 -38.30 -2.86 44.88
CA GLU A 530 -38.15 -1.38 44.97
C GLU A 530 -36.67 -0.90 45.14
N PRO A 531 -36.36 0.42 45.08
CA PRO A 531 -35.28 0.96 44.27
C PRO A 531 -34.01 1.31 45.06
N ASP A 532 -32.85 0.86 44.59
CA ASP A 532 -31.62 1.67 44.61
C ASP A 532 -30.51 1.04 43.76
N GLN A 533 -29.87 1.91 42.96
CA GLN A 533 -28.64 1.74 42.18
C GLN A 533 -28.65 0.84 40.91
N PRO A 534 -27.96 1.28 39.84
CA PRO A 534 -28.16 0.78 38.48
C PRO A 534 -27.42 -0.54 38.22
N PRO A 535 -28.12 -1.62 37.85
CA PRO A 535 -27.50 -2.80 37.26
C PRO A 535 -27.61 -2.72 35.73
N ASN A 536 -26.46 -2.95 35.11
CA ASN A 536 -26.20 -3.06 33.69
C ASN A 536 -26.93 -4.29 33.11
N ILE A 537 -27.82 -4.12 32.12
CA ILE A 537 -28.58 -5.23 31.52
C ILE A 537 -28.01 -5.66 30.15
N PRO A 538 -27.87 -6.98 29.90
CA PRO A 538 -27.31 -7.60 28.70
C PRO A 538 -28.38 -7.93 27.65
N ASN A 539 -27.94 -8.30 26.45
CA ASN A 539 -28.78 -8.80 25.36
C ASN A 539 -28.53 -10.30 25.11
N PRO A 540 -29.55 -11.13 24.81
CA PRO A 540 -29.34 -12.40 24.11
C PRO A 540 -30.19 -12.56 22.82
N SER A 541 -29.54 -13.17 21.82
CA SER A 541 -30.03 -13.48 20.47
C SER A 541 -30.95 -14.71 20.36
N GLY A 542 -31.62 -14.85 19.20
CA GLY A 542 -32.27 -16.09 18.74
C GLY A 542 -32.36 -16.26 17.20
N ALA A 543 -31.39 -17.01 16.65
CA ALA A 543 -31.27 -17.88 15.44
C ALA A 543 -32.26 -17.94 14.23
N GLY A 544 -31.67 -17.86 13.00
CA GLY A 544 -31.77 -18.78 11.82
C GLY A 544 -32.99 -18.71 10.86
N PRO A 545 -32.97 -19.23 9.59
CA PRO A 545 -31.96 -20.04 8.87
C PRO A 545 -31.69 -19.67 7.36
N SER A 546 -30.78 -20.44 6.74
CA SER A 546 -30.24 -20.43 5.36
C SER A 546 -31.25 -20.74 4.22
N ARG A 547 -31.01 -20.19 3.02
CA ARG A 547 -31.42 -20.79 1.73
C ARG A 547 -30.48 -20.45 0.58
N THR A 548 -30.00 -21.51 -0.07
CA THR A 548 -29.26 -21.60 -1.33
C THR A 548 -30.17 -21.39 -2.55
N SER A 549 -29.65 -20.78 -3.62
CA SER A 549 -29.99 -21.17 -4.99
C SER A 549 -28.93 -20.66 -5.97
N ASP A 550 -28.19 -21.60 -6.55
CA ASP A 550 -27.39 -21.43 -7.75
C ASP A 550 -28.27 -21.12 -8.96
N MET A 551 -27.88 -20.14 -9.77
CA MET A 551 -27.93 -20.18 -11.24
C MET A 551 -26.88 -19.20 -11.79
N ASP A 552 -25.83 -19.80 -12.34
CA ASP A 552 -24.89 -19.37 -13.40
C ASP A 552 -25.51 -18.42 -14.45
N GLU A 553 -24.82 -17.64 -15.27
CA GLU A 553 -23.42 -17.31 -15.57
C GLU A 553 -23.53 -16.24 -16.68
N ALA A 554 -22.61 -15.27 -16.73
CA ALA A 554 -21.90 -14.93 -17.98
C ALA A 554 -20.88 -13.81 -17.77
N MET A 555 -19.61 -14.22 -17.86
CA MET A 555 -18.45 -13.46 -18.35
C MET A 555 -17.99 -12.19 -17.61
N ALA A 556 -17.01 -12.38 -16.72
CA ALA A 556 -15.86 -11.48 -16.60
C ALA A 556 -14.67 -12.25 -15.99
N GLU A 557 -13.65 -12.53 -16.81
CA GLU A 557 -12.34 -12.99 -16.33
C GLU A 557 -11.72 -11.92 -15.40
N GLY A 558 -11.34 -12.34 -14.20
CA GLY A 558 -10.76 -11.49 -13.16
C GLY A 558 -10.94 -12.13 -11.78
N MET A 559 -10.00 -12.98 -11.41
CA MET A 559 -9.97 -13.92 -10.27
C MET A 559 -10.98 -15.09 -10.32
N ASP A 560 -10.42 -16.31 -10.30
CA ASP A 560 -11.12 -17.58 -10.13
C ASP A 560 -12.08 -17.54 -8.93
N LEU A 561 -13.27 -18.12 -9.11
CA LEU A 561 -14.31 -18.22 -8.08
C LEU A 561 -13.79 -18.94 -6.83
N GLU A 562 -12.88 -19.90 -7.01
CA GLU A 562 -12.23 -20.60 -5.91
C GLU A 562 -11.34 -19.64 -5.10
N SER A 563 -10.55 -18.79 -5.75
CA SER A 563 -9.76 -17.74 -5.08
C SER A 563 -10.63 -16.74 -4.33
N LYS A 564 -11.79 -16.34 -4.88
CA LYS A 564 -12.74 -15.45 -4.17
C LYS A 564 -13.35 -16.13 -2.95
N ARG A 565 -13.72 -17.42 -3.07
CA ARG A 565 -14.20 -18.23 -1.94
C ARG A 565 -13.12 -18.44 -0.89
N LEU A 566 -11.87 -18.65 -1.30
CA LEU A 566 -10.74 -18.80 -0.41
C LEU A 566 -10.40 -17.49 0.30
N ALA A 567 -10.41 -16.35 -0.39
CA ALA A 567 -10.24 -15.04 0.22
C ALA A 567 -11.38 -14.72 1.21
N HIS A 568 -12.62 -15.06 0.85
CA HIS A 568 -13.77 -14.96 1.76
C HIS A 568 -13.65 -15.88 2.98
N ALA A 569 -13.18 -17.12 2.79
CA ALA A 569 -12.92 -18.06 3.87
C ALA A 569 -11.78 -17.59 4.77
N LYS A 570 -10.64 -17.14 4.18
CA LYS A 570 -9.51 -16.52 4.89
C LYS A 570 -9.99 -15.31 5.69
N ARG A 571 -10.88 -14.49 5.14
CA ARG A 571 -11.51 -13.33 5.81
C ARG A 571 -12.36 -13.75 7.01
N ILE A 572 -13.26 -14.71 6.84
CA ILE A 572 -14.08 -15.23 7.96
C ILE A 572 -13.16 -15.82 9.01
N MET A 573 -12.17 -16.63 8.60
CA MET A 573 -11.20 -17.21 9.52
C MET A 573 -10.43 -16.13 10.27
N SER A 574 -9.86 -15.11 9.61
CA SER A 574 -9.10 -14.07 10.30
C SER A 574 -9.93 -13.21 11.26
N SER A 575 -11.25 -13.09 11.03
CA SER A 575 -12.16 -12.43 11.98
C SER A 575 -12.41 -13.25 13.25
N TYR A 576 -12.31 -14.58 13.20
CA TYR A 576 -12.68 -15.48 14.30
C TYR A 576 -11.54 -16.35 14.84
N LEU A 577 -10.38 -16.36 14.16
CA LEU A 577 -9.27 -17.25 14.42
C LEU A 577 -7.98 -16.46 14.45
N VAL A 578 -7.30 -16.53 15.59
CA VAL A 578 -5.98 -15.97 15.81
C VAL A 578 -5.02 -17.13 16.05
N LEU A 579 -3.92 -17.16 15.31
CA LEU A 579 -2.86 -18.15 15.48
C LEU A 579 -1.70 -17.52 16.24
N GLU A 580 -1.39 -18.07 17.41
CA GLU A 580 -0.24 -17.65 18.22
C GLU A 580 0.70 -18.83 18.42
N SER A 581 1.89 -18.75 17.82
CA SER A 581 2.95 -19.75 17.98
C SER A 581 3.49 -19.74 19.42
N GLU A 582 3.63 -20.90 20.06
CA GLU A 582 4.19 -21.04 21.41
C GLU A 582 5.73 -21.06 21.40
N GLU A 583 6.34 -21.56 20.32
CA GLU A 583 7.78 -21.80 20.19
C GLU A 583 8.58 -20.49 20.22
N ASP A 584 8.03 -19.43 19.62
CA ASP A 584 8.68 -18.12 19.53
C ASP A 584 8.71 -17.37 20.88
N LYS A 585 7.88 -17.77 21.85
CA LYS A 585 7.70 -17.06 23.12
C LYS A 585 8.24 -17.87 24.27
N LYS A 586 9.52 -17.73 24.61
CA LYS A 586 10.22 -18.56 25.63
C LYS A 586 9.59 -18.58 27.04
N THR A 587 8.71 -17.65 27.41
CA THR A 587 8.09 -17.55 28.74
C THR A 587 6.56 -17.46 28.68
N SER A 588 5.87 -17.87 29.76
CA SER A 588 4.41 -17.72 29.89
C SER A 588 3.98 -16.25 29.91
N GLY A 589 4.82 -15.34 30.44
CA GLY A 589 4.57 -13.90 30.39
C GLY A 589 4.63 -13.31 28.98
N ALA A 590 5.61 -13.73 28.16
CA ALA A 590 5.70 -13.29 26.75
C ALA A 590 4.49 -13.78 25.93
N LEU A 591 4.09 -15.05 26.12
CA LEU A 591 2.90 -15.61 25.48
C LEU A 591 1.62 -14.91 25.97
N ALA A 592 1.51 -14.60 27.26
CA ALA A 592 0.37 -13.86 27.81
C ALA A 592 0.26 -12.45 27.20
N SER A 593 1.37 -11.73 27.07
CA SER A 593 1.40 -10.41 26.43
C SER A 593 1.01 -10.45 24.96
N ALA A 594 1.39 -11.50 24.23
CA ALA A 594 0.94 -11.72 22.85
C ALA A 594 -0.57 -11.98 22.79
N LEU A 595 -1.06 -12.93 23.60
CA LEU A 595 -2.49 -13.26 23.70
C LEU A 595 -3.34 -12.05 24.10
N LYS A 596 -2.86 -11.19 25.01
CA LYS A 596 -3.55 -9.94 25.42
C LYS A 596 -3.76 -8.96 24.27
N LYS A 597 -3.03 -9.03 23.16
CA LYS A 597 -3.26 -8.13 22.02
C LYS A 597 -4.57 -8.42 21.32
N HIS A 598 -5.11 -9.63 21.47
CA HIS A 598 -6.25 -10.11 20.69
C HIS A 598 -7.56 -9.99 21.47
N LYS A 599 -8.56 -9.31 20.90
CA LYS A 599 -9.86 -9.10 21.57
C LYS A 599 -10.62 -10.41 21.84
N LEU A 600 -10.41 -11.44 21.01
CA LEU A 600 -10.95 -12.80 21.22
C LEU A 600 -10.51 -13.44 22.54
N VAL A 601 -9.34 -13.06 23.05
CA VAL A 601 -8.84 -13.55 24.35
C VAL A 601 -9.40 -12.71 25.50
N GLN A 602 -9.80 -11.46 25.26
CA GLN A 602 -10.25 -10.53 26.30
C GLN A 602 -11.76 -10.54 26.56
N VAL A 603 -12.52 -11.48 25.98
CA VAL A 603 -13.99 -11.53 26.12
C VAL A 603 -14.41 -11.51 27.60
N ASP A 604 -15.09 -10.44 27.99
CA ASP A 604 -15.56 -10.16 29.35
C ASP A 604 -16.79 -10.99 29.67
N THR A 605 -16.67 -11.84 30.69
CA THR A 605 -17.73 -12.71 31.21
C THR A 605 -18.93 -11.96 31.78
N ALA A 606 -18.80 -10.66 32.08
CA ALA A 606 -19.89 -9.83 32.62
C ALA A 606 -20.94 -9.45 31.56
N SER A 607 -20.57 -9.49 30.28
CA SER A 607 -21.50 -9.32 29.16
C SER A 607 -22.00 -10.70 28.70
N MET A 608 -23.32 -10.92 28.60
CA MET A 608 -23.92 -12.23 28.27
C MET A 608 -23.59 -12.80 26.87
N SER A 609 -22.52 -12.36 26.21
CA SER A 609 -22.01 -12.92 24.97
C SER A 609 -20.63 -13.54 25.18
N GLY A 610 -20.57 -14.77 25.66
CA GLY A 610 -19.34 -15.55 25.57
C GLY A 610 -19.22 -16.68 26.57
N ASN A 611 -19.76 -17.85 26.23
CA ASN A 611 -19.21 -19.08 26.81
C ASN A 611 -17.80 -19.26 26.25
N LEU A 612 -16.79 -19.29 27.12
CA LEU A 612 -15.43 -19.54 26.70
C LEU A 612 -15.16 -21.04 26.72
N ILE A 613 -14.86 -21.62 25.56
CA ILE A 613 -14.41 -23.01 25.48
C ILE A 613 -12.91 -23.03 25.22
N ILE A 614 -12.15 -23.48 26.20
CA ILE A 614 -10.73 -23.80 26.03
C ILE A 614 -10.66 -25.28 25.67
N ALA A 615 -10.49 -25.59 24.38
CA ALA A 615 -10.41 -26.95 23.88
C ALA A 615 -8.96 -27.39 23.68
N LEU A 616 -8.60 -28.51 24.29
CA LEU A 616 -7.30 -29.18 24.09
C LEU A 616 -7.52 -30.56 23.48
N ASP A 617 -7.06 -30.76 22.24
CA ASP A 617 -7.00 -32.09 21.62
C ASP A 617 -5.61 -32.71 21.75
N VAL A 618 -5.48 -33.66 22.67
CA VAL A 618 -4.25 -34.41 22.91
C VAL A 618 -3.88 -35.32 21.72
N ASN A 619 -4.83 -35.68 20.84
CA ASN A 619 -4.55 -36.52 19.67
C ASN A 619 -3.82 -35.75 18.56
N ALA A 620 -4.14 -34.48 18.36
CA ALA A 620 -3.56 -33.65 17.32
C ALA A 620 -2.12 -33.22 17.66
N TRP A 621 -1.75 -33.24 18.95
CA TRP A 621 -0.45 -32.77 19.46
C TRP A 621 0.69 -33.82 19.39
N GLY A 622 0.53 -34.85 18.57
CA GLY A 622 1.55 -35.86 18.34
C GLY A 622 0.96 -37.08 17.66
N GLU A 623 1.41 -37.34 16.43
CA GLU A 623 0.96 -38.42 15.55
C GLU A 623 0.64 -39.74 16.28
N ALA A 624 -0.62 -39.96 16.60
CA ALA A 624 -1.12 -41.29 16.93
C ALA A 624 -2.27 -41.67 16.00
N ILE A 625 -2.09 -41.42 14.70
CA ILE A 625 -2.95 -41.99 13.65
C ILE A 625 -2.89 -43.53 13.71
N THR A 626 -1.78 -44.08 14.24
CA THR A 626 -1.58 -45.52 14.46
C THR A 626 -1.45 -45.87 15.95
N ALA A 627 -2.28 -46.79 16.43
CA ALA A 627 -2.24 -47.38 17.79
C ALA A 627 -2.31 -46.40 18.99
N PRO A 628 -3.38 -45.58 19.11
CA PRO A 628 -3.58 -44.62 20.22
C PRO A 628 -3.65 -45.26 21.62
N HIS A 629 -3.93 -46.56 21.70
CA HIS A 629 -3.95 -47.34 22.94
C HIS A 629 -2.55 -47.73 23.45
N ILE A 630 -1.49 -47.54 22.65
CA ILE A 630 -0.12 -47.97 22.99
C ILE A 630 0.89 -46.82 22.93
N ARG A 631 0.69 -45.82 22.06
CA ARG A 631 1.63 -44.71 21.87
C ARG A 631 1.37 -43.55 22.84
N ARG A 632 2.46 -42.97 23.35
CA ARG A 632 2.44 -41.77 24.20
C ARG A 632 2.62 -40.54 23.30
N PRO A 633 1.66 -39.61 23.18
CA PRO A 633 1.98 -38.31 22.62
C PRO A 633 2.99 -37.62 23.57
N PRO A 634 4.07 -37.02 23.06
CA PRO A 634 5.12 -36.40 23.85
C PRO A 634 4.67 -35.00 24.30
N ILE A 635 3.56 -34.90 25.02
CA ILE A 635 3.19 -33.60 25.58
C ILE A 635 4.12 -33.31 26.75
N GLN A 636 5.07 -32.40 26.52
CA GLN A 636 5.94 -31.90 27.57
C GLN A 636 5.10 -31.10 28.56
N GLN A 637 5.08 -31.54 29.82
CA GLN A 637 4.30 -30.91 30.89
C GLN A 637 4.62 -29.42 31.05
N ALA A 638 5.85 -29.02 30.76
CA ALA A 638 6.31 -27.63 30.79
C ALA A 638 5.56 -26.74 29.79
N ILE A 639 5.32 -27.23 28.56
CA ILE A 639 4.62 -26.50 27.50
C ILE A 639 3.16 -26.29 27.87
N LEU A 640 2.46 -27.36 28.30
CA LEU A 640 1.07 -27.23 28.76
C LEU A 640 0.94 -26.26 29.93
N LYS A 641 1.83 -26.38 30.93
CA LYS A 641 1.83 -25.49 32.08
C LYS A 641 2.02 -24.03 31.62
N LYS A 642 2.98 -23.77 30.73
CA LYS A 642 3.22 -22.45 30.14
C LYS A 642 1.99 -21.89 29.43
N ILE A 643 1.31 -22.69 28.61
CA ILE A 643 0.10 -22.27 27.87
C ILE A 643 -1.03 -21.92 28.82
N PHE A 644 -1.33 -22.78 29.80
CA PHE A 644 -2.38 -22.52 30.78
C PHE A 644 -2.05 -21.29 31.64
N GLU A 645 -0.81 -21.15 32.12
CA GLU A 645 -0.37 -19.95 32.85
C GLU A 645 -0.52 -18.69 31.99
N ALA A 646 -0.15 -18.75 30.71
CA ALA A 646 -0.27 -17.63 29.79
C ALA A 646 -1.72 -17.21 29.55
N ILE A 647 -2.63 -18.17 29.36
CA ILE A 647 -4.08 -17.90 29.22
C ILE A 647 -4.63 -17.27 30.51
N GLY A 648 -4.27 -17.81 31.67
CA GLY A 648 -4.67 -17.27 32.97
C GLY A 648 -4.17 -15.83 33.19
N LEU A 649 -2.90 -15.56 32.87
CA LEU A 649 -2.31 -14.23 32.94
C LEU A 649 -2.92 -13.26 31.92
N ALA A 650 -3.24 -13.75 30.71
CA ALA A 650 -3.83 -12.95 29.66
C ALA A 650 -5.24 -12.48 30.03
N ARG A 651 -6.04 -13.38 30.59
CA ARG A 651 -7.47 -13.14 30.88
C ARG A 651 -7.73 -12.59 32.26
N ARG A 652 -7.17 -13.24 33.29
CA ARG A 652 -7.49 -12.99 34.70
C ARG A 652 -6.40 -12.19 35.41
N GLY A 653 -5.25 -12.01 34.78
CA GLY A 653 -4.06 -11.46 35.42
C GLY A 653 -3.42 -12.41 36.44
N VAL A 654 -3.88 -13.66 36.54
CA VAL A 654 -3.42 -14.66 37.51
C VAL A 654 -3.01 -15.94 36.81
N SER A 655 -1.80 -16.44 37.09
CA SER A 655 -1.25 -17.65 36.46
C SER A 655 -1.84 -18.96 37.02
N ALA A 656 -2.37 -18.93 38.25
CA ALA A 656 -2.99 -20.09 38.90
C ALA A 656 -4.41 -20.36 38.38
N TRP A 657 -4.76 -21.65 38.28
CA TRP A 657 -6.07 -22.15 37.83
C TRP A 657 -6.94 -22.66 39.00
N THR A 658 -6.85 -22.00 40.16
CA THR A 658 -7.59 -22.41 41.37
C THR A 658 -9.06 -21.96 41.37
N THR A 659 -9.43 -21.02 40.49
CA THR A 659 -10.79 -20.50 40.29
C THR A 659 -11.08 -20.37 38.79
N MET A 660 -12.35 -20.51 38.41
CA MET A 660 -12.85 -20.27 37.05
C MET A 660 -13.95 -19.21 37.11
N ALA A 661 -14.06 -18.36 36.11
CA ALA A 661 -15.16 -17.41 36.02
C ALA A 661 -16.45 -18.12 35.54
N PRO A 662 -17.65 -17.65 35.93
CA PRO A 662 -18.91 -18.15 35.37
C PRO A 662 -18.90 -18.07 33.83
N GLY A 663 -19.30 -19.16 33.16
CA GLY A 663 -19.28 -19.27 31.69
C GLY A 663 -17.96 -19.73 31.08
N GLU A 664 -16.89 -19.91 31.87
CA GLU A 664 -15.65 -20.54 31.39
C GLU A 664 -15.78 -22.08 31.46
N ILE A 665 -15.43 -22.74 30.36
CA ILE A 665 -15.39 -24.20 30.25
C ILE A 665 -14.04 -24.61 29.65
N VAL A 666 -13.28 -25.43 30.38
CA VAL A 666 -12.08 -26.08 29.86
C VAL A 666 -12.45 -27.50 29.45
N ILE A 667 -12.24 -27.83 28.18
CA ILE A 667 -12.49 -29.15 27.61
C ILE A 667 -11.16 -29.77 27.21
N CYS A 668 -10.86 -30.96 27.75
CA CYS A 668 -9.75 -31.76 27.28
C CYS A 668 -10.23 -33.09 26.70
N LEU A 669 -9.86 -33.35 25.44
CA LEU A 669 -9.98 -34.65 24.82
C LEU A 669 -8.74 -35.48 25.17
N ASN A 670 -8.94 -36.61 25.82
CA ASN A 670 -7.88 -37.33 26.49
C ASN A 670 -7.05 -38.28 25.60
N GLY A 671 -7.39 -38.32 24.31
CA GLY A 671 -6.77 -39.17 23.31
C GLY A 671 -6.79 -40.68 23.56
N GLY A 672 -7.71 -41.19 24.39
CA GLY A 672 -7.86 -42.62 24.68
C GLY A 672 -7.04 -43.12 25.88
N ARG A 673 -6.46 -42.23 26.70
CA ARG A 673 -5.72 -42.62 27.92
C ARG A 673 -6.63 -43.01 29.09
N THR A 674 -6.14 -43.85 30.00
CA THR A 674 -6.78 -44.13 31.29
C THR A 674 -6.32 -43.22 32.43
N ASN A 675 -5.18 -42.53 32.31
CA ASN A 675 -4.62 -41.67 33.36
C ASN A 675 -4.28 -40.25 32.85
N ASN A 676 -5.17 -39.29 33.12
CA ASN A 676 -4.99 -37.86 32.83
C ASN A 676 -4.85 -37.01 34.09
N SER A 677 -4.40 -37.62 35.19
CA SER A 677 -4.26 -36.96 36.49
C SER A 677 -3.38 -35.70 36.46
N PHE A 678 -2.53 -35.53 35.43
CA PHE A 678 -1.72 -34.31 35.28
C PHE A 678 -2.56 -33.05 35.02
N LEU A 679 -3.55 -33.09 34.12
CA LEU A 679 -4.42 -31.93 33.87
C LEU A 679 -5.27 -31.62 35.09
N SER A 680 -5.77 -32.66 35.76
CA SER A 680 -6.48 -32.51 37.02
C SER A 680 -5.59 -31.91 38.12
N LYS A 681 -4.30 -32.25 38.16
CA LYS A 681 -3.33 -31.63 39.07
C LYS A 681 -3.03 -30.17 38.71
N LEU A 682 -3.02 -29.82 37.42
CA LEU A 682 -2.81 -28.45 36.94
C LEU A 682 -3.98 -27.53 37.33
N ILE A 683 -5.21 -28.03 37.19
CA ILE A 683 -6.45 -27.32 37.54
C ILE A 683 -6.76 -27.43 39.04
N GLY A 684 -6.17 -28.40 39.73
CA GLY A 684 -6.39 -28.64 41.16
C GLY A 684 -7.67 -29.42 41.49
N VAL A 685 -8.45 -29.82 40.48
CA VAL A 685 -9.70 -30.58 40.61
C VAL A 685 -9.78 -31.65 39.50
N GLY A 686 -10.27 -32.85 39.82
CA GLY A 686 -10.51 -33.91 38.82
C GLY A 686 -9.95 -35.30 39.19
N PRO A 687 -9.94 -36.26 38.24
CA PRO A 687 -9.48 -37.62 38.48
C PRO A 687 -8.06 -37.69 39.04
N GLY A 688 -7.88 -38.41 40.15
CA GLY A 688 -6.57 -38.59 40.78
C GLY A 688 -6.09 -37.40 41.63
N VAL A 689 -6.93 -36.40 41.87
CA VAL A 689 -6.70 -35.35 42.87
C VAL A 689 -7.46 -35.70 44.14
N GLY A 690 -6.76 -35.79 45.28
CA GLY A 690 -7.37 -36.15 46.56
C GLY A 690 -8.36 -35.08 47.06
N ARG A 691 -9.46 -35.50 47.70
CA ARG A 691 -10.54 -34.62 48.21
C ARG A 691 -10.06 -33.50 49.15
N SER A 692 -8.88 -33.61 49.76
CA SER A 692 -8.30 -32.55 50.59
C SER A 692 -7.73 -31.38 49.79
N LYS A 693 -7.32 -31.60 48.53
CA LYS A 693 -6.77 -30.56 47.63
C LYS A 693 -7.83 -29.78 46.86
N SER A 694 -9.07 -30.29 46.78
CA SER A 694 -10.21 -29.62 46.13
C SER A 694 -11.02 -28.71 47.07
N ARG A 695 -10.65 -28.61 48.35
CA ARG A 695 -11.34 -27.76 49.33
C ARG A 695 -10.98 -26.29 49.07
N GLY A 696 -11.90 -25.54 48.46
CA GLY A 696 -11.80 -24.09 48.25
C GLY A 696 -11.98 -23.61 46.80
N SER A 697 -12.12 -24.51 45.82
CA SER A 697 -12.37 -24.13 44.42
C SER A 697 -13.87 -24.20 44.08
N ASN A 698 -14.40 -23.17 43.41
CA ASN A 698 -15.74 -23.23 42.76
C ASN A 698 -15.76 -24.06 41.47
N ILE A 699 -14.66 -24.75 41.16
CA ILE A 699 -14.49 -25.51 39.93
C ILE A 699 -15.13 -26.89 40.08
N MET A 700 -16.14 -27.15 39.26
CA MET A 700 -16.74 -28.46 39.03
C MET A 700 -16.03 -29.15 37.87
N TRP A 701 -16.09 -30.49 37.83
CA TRP A 701 -15.60 -31.24 36.69
C TRP A 701 -16.54 -32.38 36.32
N ARG A 702 -16.52 -32.77 35.04
CA ARG A 702 -17.28 -33.91 34.50
C ARG A 702 -16.41 -34.75 33.57
N GLU A 703 -16.67 -36.06 33.58
CA GLU A 703 -16.10 -37.01 32.62
C GLU A 703 -17.17 -37.45 31.64
N ILE A 704 -16.94 -37.23 30.34
CA ILE A 704 -17.77 -37.76 29.27
C ILE A 704 -16.98 -38.85 28.57
N THR A 705 -17.48 -40.08 28.63
CA THR A 705 -16.86 -41.22 27.95
C THR A 705 -17.60 -41.53 26.65
N ALA A 706 -16.94 -41.37 25.52
CA ALA A 706 -17.39 -41.84 24.21
C ALA A 706 -16.83 -43.24 23.96
N THR A 707 -17.72 -44.23 23.89
CA THR A 707 -17.34 -45.62 23.55
C THR A 707 -17.60 -45.86 22.07
N PHE A 708 -16.58 -46.21 21.30
CA PHE A 708 -16.73 -46.48 19.88
C PHE A 708 -17.24 -47.89 19.65
N THR A 709 -18.19 -48.05 18.72
CA THR A 709 -18.68 -49.38 18.31
C THR A 709 -17.61 -50.13 17.49
N PRO A 710 -17.68 -51.46 17.41
CA PRO A 710 -16.78 -52.24 16.57
C PRO A 710 -16.75 -51.78 15.10
N GLU A 711 -17.88 -51.37 14.50
CA GLU A 711 -17.90 -50.84 13.13
C GLU A 711 -17.14 -49.51 12.99
N SER A 712 -17.27 -48.62 13.98
CA SER A 712 -16.55 -47.34 14.03
C SER A 712 -15.03 -47.51 14.15
N VAL A 713 -14.58 -48.62 14.73
CA VAL A 713 -13.15 -48.94 14.89
C VAL A 713 -12.59 -49.64 13.65
N GLN A 714 -13.39 -50.46 12.96
CA GLN A 714 -12.98 -51.19 11.75
C GLN A 714 -12.64 -50.27 10.57
N THR A 715 -13.38 -49.19 10.37
CA THR A 715 -13.13 -48.19 9.30
C THR A 715 -11.80 -47.45 9.45
N ARG A 716 -11.20 -47.44 10.66
CA ARG A 716 -9.93 -46.75 10.95
C ARG A 716 -8.69 -47.64 10.84
N ARG A 717 -8.83 -48.95 10.54
CA ARG A 717 -7.68 -49.89 10.46
C ARG A 717 -7.43 -50.37 9.03
N VAL A 718 -6.50 -49.72 8.35
CA VAL A 718 -5.68 -50.39 7.32
C VAL A 718 -4.51 -51.07 8.04
N ARG A 719 -4.51 -52.42 7.98
CA ARG A 719 -3.45 -53.36 8.40
C ARG A 719 -3.21 -53.54 9.91
N THR A 720 -3.72 -54.64 10.48
CA THR A 720 -2.88 -55.60 11.23
C THR A 720 -3.60 -56.94 11.48
N SER A 721 -2.79 -57.99 11.64
CA SER A 721 -3.13 -59.41 11.52
C SER A 721 -4.30 -59.91 12.39
N ARG A 722 -5.00 -60.93 11.87
CA ARG A 722 -6.26 -61.52 12.34
C ARG A 722 -6.32 -62.04 13.81
N LYS A 723 -5.25 -61.99 14.60
CA LYS A 723 -5.20 -62.67 15.91
C LYS A 723 -5.35 -61.79 17.17
N ALA A 724 -5.47 -60.47 17.06
CA ALA A 724 -5.65 -59.56 18.22
C ALA A 724 -7.00 -58.79 18.20
N LEU A 725 -8.07 -59.45 17.74
CA LEU A 725 -9.42 -58.87 17.63
C LEU A 725 -10.28 -59.07 18.89
N ALA A 726 -9.79 -59.81 19.89
CA ALA A 726 -10.47 -59.92 21.17
C ALA A 726 -10.25 -58.65 22.02
N SER A 727 -11.32 -57.85 22.13
CA SER A 727 -11.54 -56.78 23.11
C SER A 727 -10.72 -55.48 23.05
N LEU A 728 -10.56 -54.87 21.88
CA LEU A 728 -10.17 -53.45 21.81
C LEU A 728 -11.38 -52.54 22.11
N LYS A 729 -11.64 -52.28 23.40
CA LYS A 729 -12.54 -51.20 23.81
C LYS A 729 -11.85 -49.86 23.51
N CYS A 730 -12.13 -49.29 22.34
CA CYS A 730 -11.73 -47.92 22.05
C CYS A 730 -12.74 -46.99 22.75
N SER A 731 -12.33 -46.38 23.85
CA SER A 731 -13.09 -45.32 24.52
C SER A 731 -12.26 -44.05 24.55
N GLN A 732 -12.80 -42.94 24.06
CA GLN A 732 -12.23 -41.62 24.30
C GLN A 732 -12.94 -41.00 25.50
N LYS A 733 -12.19 -40.37 26.39
CA LYS A 733 -12.77 -39.57 27.47
C LYS A 733 -12.55 -38.11 27.17
N MET A 734 -13.54 -37.31 27.51
CA MET A 734 -13.52 -35.88 27.44
C MET A 734 -13.75 -35.36 28.85
N PHE A 735 -12.82 -34.55 29.36
CA PHE A 735 -12.89 -33.96 30.69
C PHE A 735 -13.29 -32.51 30.57
N TRP A 736 -14.33 -32.12 31.30
CA TRP A 736 -14.83 -30.76 31.35
C TRP A 736 -14.56 -30.20 32.73
N TRP A 737 -13.98 -29.01 32.83
CA TRP A 737 -13.88 -28.22 34.07
C TRP A 737 -14.62 -26.91 33.85
N PHE A 738 -15.41 -26.48 34.82
CA PHE A 738 -16.28 -25.31 34.71
C PHE A 738 -16.61 -24.76 36.09
N ASP A 739 -17.04 -23.51 36.17
CA ASP A 739 -17.53 -22.92 37.42
C ASP A 739 -18.88 -23.54 37.85
N ALA A 740 -19.09 -23.73 39.15
CA ALA A 740 -20.30 -24.33 39.71
C ALA A 740 -21.60 -23.59 39.35
N GLY A 741 -21.55 -22.30 39.06
CA GLY A 741 -22.68 -21.51 38.58
C GLY A 741 -22.94 -21.62 37.07
N THR A 742 -22.09 -22.34 36.32
CA THR A 742 -22.26 -22.53 34.87
C THR A 742 -23.27 -23.66 34.60
N ASP A 743 -24.42 -23.33 34.02
CA ASP A 743 -25.40 -24.33 33.61
C ASP A 743 -24.91 -25.08 32.36
N ILE A 744 -24.79 -26.41 32.48
CA ILE A 744 -24.37 -27.30 31.40
C ILE A 744 -25.51 -28.30 31.16
N PRO A 745 -26.42 -28.01 30.22
CA PRO A 745 -27.52 -28.91 29.91
C PRO A 745 -26.99 -30.14 29.16
N VAL A 746 -26.88 -31.27 29.85
CA VAL A 746 -26.51 -32.54 29.24
C VAL A 746 -27.79 -33.22 28.77
N LYS A 747 -28.17 -33.01 27.50
CA LYS A 747 -29.18 -33.86 26.86
C LYS A 747 -28.55 -35.22 26.53
N ALA A 748 -29.21 -36.30 26.92
CA ALA A 748 -28.84 -37.64 26.48
C ALA A 748 -28.92 -37.70 24.95
N HIS A 749 -27.79 -37.84 24.28
CA HIS A 749 -27.75 -37.97 22.83
C HIS A 749 -27.79 -39.45 22.47
N LYS A 750 -28.60 -39.83 21.47
CA LYS A 750 -28.80 -41.22 21.01
C LYS A 750 -27.50 -41.98 20.68
N HIS A 751 -26.42 -41.27 20.34
CA HIS A 751 -25.09 -41.84 20.06
C HIS A 751 -24.07 -41.71 21.21
N CYS A 752 -24.42 -41.00 22.29
CA CYS A 752 -23.58 -40.79 23.46
C CYS A 752 -24.42 -41.09 24.72
N GLN A 753 -24.62 -42.38 25.02
CA GLN A 753 -25.22 -42.79 26.28
C GLN A 753 -24.22 -42.58 27.41
N GLY A 754 -24.25 -41.40 28.04
CA GLY A 754 -23.51 -41.14 29.27
C GLY A 754 -24.19 -41.83 30.45
N GLN A 755 -23.51 -42.75 31.11
CA GLN A 755 -23.84 -43.10 32.50
C GLN A 755 -23.29 -42.00 33.40
N ALA A 756 -24.18 -41.28 34.09
CA ALA A 756 -23.78 -40.40 35.16
C ALA A 756 -23.24 -41.25 36.33
N VAL A 757 -21.97 -41.08 36.67
CA VAL A 757 -21.43 -41.52 37.96
C VAL A 757 -21.23 -40.24 38.77
N HIS A 758 -22.02 -40.10 39.83
CA HIS A 758 -21.95 -38.99 40.79
C HIS A 758 -20.67 -39.02 41.63
#